data_AF-A0A0D3EJB3-F1
#
_entry.id   AF-A0A0D3EJB3-F1
#
_cell.length_a   1.000
_cell.length_b   1.000
_cell.length_c   1.000
_cell.angle_alpha   90.00
_cell.angle_beta   90.00
_cell.angle_gamma   90.00
#
_symmetry.space_group_name_H-M   'P 1'
#
loop_
_entity.id
_entity.type
_entity.pdbx_description
1 polymer ?
#
loop_
_entity_poly.entity_id
_entity_poly.type
_entity_poly.pdbx_seq_one_letter_code
_entity_poly.pdbx_strand_id
1 'polypeptide(L)'
;MACTKGVVFDVNLLENSTLEDGLAGWAAVGECTALSVHNEEPEKVPTETINTVADDYKPSGRYILAAGRAGEEDGLRRAVAGALKPRVTYRVAGWISLGDGAEGSHPVRVNLRLDDDDECVVEGGAVCAQAGRWTEIKGAFRLKASPCGATVFVQGAPDGVDVKVMDLQIFATDRRARFRKLRKKTDKVRKRDVVLKFGGAGSISGASVRVMQMDSSFPFGACINGGVIQNPAFVDFFTKHFDWAVFENELKWYWTEAQQGQLNYADADALLDFCDRYGKPVRGHCIFWAVDNVVQQWIKGLDHDQLTAAVQGRLTGLLTRYAGRFPHYDVNNEMLHGSFYQDRLGDDINAFMFRETARLDPGATLFVNDYNVEGGNDPNATPEKYIEQITALQQKGAAVGGIGLQGHVTNPVGEVICDALDKLATTDLPVWLTELDVCESDVDLRADDLEVVLREAYAHPAVEGVMFWGFMQGHMWRQDACLVNSDGTVNDAGERFIDLRREWTSHARGHIDGDGHFKFRGFHGTYVVQLATATGKMHKTFTVEKGDTPLVLDMDETTHLVMNHVEHCEDGGGLAVAGWTPSGSCTLSVHDDPAPETPPPHPLSATEDDADEPRPRPSGRYVLAAHRAGERDGLCRELSRAPAAKVTYRVAGWVGLQGAGAADGCCHAVRVEVCTDDGRPVGGGVVVAEAGKWGEIMGSFRVDDDEPPRCAKVFVHGPPAGVDLKVMDLQVFAVNKIARLRHLRKKTDKVRKRDVVLKLGRRTGGTAIRVVQVENSFPIGACINKTAIQNPAFVDFFTKHFDWAVLENELKWYYTEAVQGQVSYSDADELIAFCDRHGKPVRGHCIFWAVENAVQPWVRALNGDHLRAAVEGRLRSLVTRYGGRFPHYEVNNEMLHGAFFQQRLGDDINARMFRETARMDPSPALFVNDYNVESANDPNATPERYVELVTDLQKRGAAVGGIGVQGHVTHPVGDVICDALDKLAVTGLPVWITELDVSAADEAVRADDLEIVLREAFAHPAVEGIMLWGFMQGNMWRSHAHLVDADGKLNEAGHRYVGLRQEWTSHARGQVDGSGHFKFRGFHGKYVVQLTTGAGEMKHQQFDVGKGDGPLVLDMDL
;
A
#
# COMPACT_ATOMS: atom_id res chain seq x y z
N MET A 1 -25.73 10.68 -25.16
CA MET A 1 -26.76 9.64 -25.48
C MET A 1 -27.58 9.88 -26.77
N ALA A 2 -27.27 10.87 -27.63
CA ALA A 2 -28.03 11.13 -28.87
C ALA A 2 -27.47 10.43 -30.14
N CYS A 3 -26.24 9.91 -30.15
CA CYS A 3 -25.51 9.51 -31.36
C CYS A 3 -25.79 8.10 -31.94
N THR A 4 -26.50 7.21 -31.27
CA THR A 4 -26.78 5.83 -31.78
C THR A 4 -28.16 5.65 -32.40
N LYS A 5 -28.99 6.71 -32.47
CA LYS A 5 -30.30 6.64 -33.12
C LYS A 5 -30.13 6.29 -34.60
N GLY A 6 -30.60 5.10 -34.99
CA GLY A 6 -30.59 4.62 -36.38
C GLY A 6 -29.38 3.79 -36.81
N VAL A 7 -28.48 3.41 -35.89
CA VAL A 7 -27.44 2.40 -36.17
C VAL A 7 -28.04 1.01 -36.00
N VAL A 8 -27.89 0.18 -37.03
CA VAL A 8 -28.27 -1.24 -36.97
C VAL A 8 -27.01 -2.04 -36.68
N PHE A 9 -27.00 -2.75 -35.56
CA PHE A 9 -25.90 -3.63 -35.16
C PHE A 9 -26.09 -5.02 -35.78
N ASP A 10 -25.00 -5.78 -35.89
CA ASP A 10 -24.98 -7.18 -36.36
C ASP A 10 -25.49 -7.41 -37.79
N VAL A 11 -25.57 -6.36 -38.60
CA VAL A 11 -25.88 -6.42 -40.03
C VAL A 11 -24.61 -6.16 -40.83
N ASN A 12 -24.31 -7.05 -41.78
CA ASN A 12 -23.19 -6.89 -42.69
C ASN A 12 -23.47 -5.72 -43.65
N LEU A 13 -22.56 -4.75 -43.68
CA LEU A 13 -22.64 -3.57 -44.53
C LEU A 13 -22.03 -3.81 -45.92
N LEU A 14 -21.43 -4.96 -46.17
CA LEU A 14 -20.99 -5.37 -47.51
C LEU A 14 -22.04 -6.27 -48.15
N GLU A 15 -22.63 -5.80 -49.24
CA GLU A 15 -23.55 -6.59 -50.04
C GLU A 15 -22.79 -7.59 -50.93
N ASN A 16 -23.39 -8.77 -51.12
CA ASN A 16 -22.82 -9.87 -51.92
C ASN A 16 -21.44 -10.35 -51.42
N SER A 17 -21.24 -10.41 -50.09
CA SER A 17 -20.03 -10.96 -49.47
C SER A 17 -19.87 -12.48 -49.65
N THR A 18 -20.99 -13.22 -49.76
CA THR A 18 -21.01 -14.68 -49.96
C THR A 18 -20.92 -15.09 -51.44
N LEU A 19 -20.87 -14.11 -52.35
CA LEU A 19 -20.72 -14.28 -53.81
C LEU A 19 -21.83 -15.11 -54.48
N GLU A 20 -23.04 -15.09 -53.92
CA GLU A 20 -24.21 -15.75 -54.53
C GLU A 20 -24.59 -15.13 -55.87
N ASP A 21 -24.36 -13.82 -56.02
CA ASP A 21 -24.61 -13.07 -57.25
C ASP A 21 -23.31 -12.87 -58.09
N GLY A 22 -22.32 -13.75 -57.91
CA GLY A 22 -21.02 -13.67 -58.59
C GLY A 22 -20.26 -12.38 -58.23
N LEU A 23 -19.68 -11.70 -59.21
CA LEU A 23 -18.93 -10.43 -59.02
C LEU A 23 -19.82 -9.19 -58.89
N ALA A 24 -21.15 -9.34 -58.77
CA ALA A 24 -22.06 -8.19 -58.72
C ALA A 24 -21.61 -7.17 -57.66
N GLY A 25 -21.24 -5.98 -58.15
CA GLY A 25 -20.81 -4.85 -57.33
C GLY A 25 -19.34 -4.83 -56.87
N TRP A 26 -18.60 -5.92 -57.07
CA TRP A 26 -17.15 -5.98 -56.87
C TRP A 26 -16.41 -5.51 -58.13
N ALA A 27 -15.31 -4.77 -57.98
CA ALA A 27 -14.52 -4.26 -59.09
C ALA A 27 -13.01 -4.46 -58.88
N ALA A 28 -12.28 -4.69 -59.96
CA ALA A 28 -10.82 -4.74 -59.95
C ALA A 28 -10.22 -3.36 -59.64
N VAL A 29 -9.02 -3.38 -59.05
CA VAL A 29 -8.15 -2.22 -58.86
C VAL A 29 -6.80 -2.54 -59.52
N GLY A 30 -6.34 -1.64 -60.39
CA GLY A 30 -5.16 -1.86 -61.24
C GLY A 30 -5.52 -2.20 -62.69
N GLU A 31 -4.73 -1.72 -63.65
CA GLU A 31 -4.99 -1.90 -65.09
C GLU A 31 -4.88 -3.36 -65.56
N CYS A 32 -4.03 -4.14 -64.90
CA CYS A 32 -3.76 -5.54 -65.23
C CYS A 32 -4.59 -6.54 -64.41
N THR A 33 -5.29 -6.08 -63.37
CA THR A 33 -5.97 -6.95 -62.41
C THR A 33 -7.30 -7.47 -62.94
N ALA A 34 -7.47 -8.79 -62.93
CA ALA A 34 -8.71 -9.47 -63.29
C ALA A 34 -9.36 -10.13 -62.07
N LEU A 35 -10.67 -9.95 -61.90
CA LEU A 35 -11.45 -10.63 -60.87
C LEU A 35 -12.16 -11.86 -61.43
N SER A 36 -12.18 -12.94 -60.67
CA SER A 36 -12.95 -14.16 -60.97
C SER A 36 -13.48 -14.80 -59.69
N VAL A 37 -14.63 -15.47 -59.76
CA VAL A 37 -15.22 -16.18 -58.62
C VAL A 37 -14.95 -17.67 -58.75
N HIS A 38 -14.52 -18.28 -57.65
CA HIS A 38 -14.19 -19.69 -57.57
C HIS A 38 -14.84 -20.33 -56.33
N ASN A 39 -14.91 -21.65 -56.32
CA ASN A 39 -15.27 -22.42 -55.13
C ASN A 39 -14.00 -23.09 -54.61
N GLU A 40 -13.81 -23.05 -53.30
CA GLU A 40 -12.74 -23.77 -52.61
C GLU A 40 -13.14 -25.25 -52.40
N GLU A 41 -12.14 -26.12 -52.33
CA GLU A 41 -12.35 -27.52 -51.97
C GLU A 41 -12.96 -27.61 -50.56
N PRO A 42 -14.01 -28.44 -50.34
CA PRO A 42 -14.69 -28.51 -49.04
C PRO A 42 -13.77 -28.77 -47.85
N GLU A 43 -12.67 -29.53 -48.03
CA GLU A 43 -11.69 -29.78 -46.96
C GLU A 43 -10.79 -28.58 -46.65
N LYS A 44 -10.66 -27.63 -47.58
CA LYS A 44 -9.83 -26.41 -47.44
C LYS A 44 -10.62 -25.21 -46.94
N VAL A 45 -11.96 -25.28 -46.94
CA VAL A 45 -12.80 -24.23 -46.37
C VAL A 45 -12.55 -24.14 -44.85
N PRO A 46 -12.30 -22.95 -44.29
CA PRO A 46 -12.14 -22.74 -42.85
C PRO A 46 -13.31 -23.34 -42.07
N THR A 47 -12.99 -23.94 -40.93
CA THR A 47 -14.00 -24.45 -39.98
C THR A 47 -14.27 -23.44 -38.85
N GLU A 48 -13.37 -22.48 -38.68
CA GLU A 48 -13.48 -21.37 -37.75
C GLU A 48 -14.52 -20.33 -38.24
N THR A 49 -15.13 -19.61 -37.31
CA THR A 49 -16.18 -18.62 -37.61
C THR A 49 -15.65 -17.20 -37.49
N ILE A 50 -15.84 -16.36 -38.51
CA ILE A 50 -15.48 -14.93 -38.48
C ILE A 50 -16.48 -14.07 -37.70
N ASN A 51 -17.58 -14.66 -37.26
CA ASN A 51 -18.66 -13.98 -36.57
C ASN A 51 -19.02 -14.71 -35.26
N THR A 52 -18.91 -14.01 -34.14
CA THR A 52 -19.28 -14.49 -32.79
C THR A 52 -20.69 -14.07 -32.37
N VAL A 53 -21.47 -13.50 -33.31
CA VAL A 53 -22.82 -12.98 -33.05
C VAL A 53 -23.94 -13.88 -33.60
N ALA A 54 -23.67 -14.67 -34.65
CA ALA A 54 -24.59 -15.68 -35.17
C ALA A 54 -24.00 -17.07 -34.92
N ASP A 55 -24.62 -17.85 -34.03
CA ASP A 55 -24.17 -19.19 -33.61
C ASP A 55 -24.18 -20.23 -34.76
N ASP A 56 -24.61 -19.85 -35.97
CA ASP A 56 -24.81 -20.70 -37.15
C ASP A 56 -24.02 -20.26 -38.41
N TYR A 57 -23.11 -19.28 -38.30
CA TYR A 57 -22.28 -18.86 -39.43
C TYR A 57 -21.41 -20.02 -39.95
N LYS A 58 -21.41 -20.23 -41.26
CA LYS A 58 -20.51 -21.14 -41.97
C LYS A 58 -19.85 -20.39 -43.14
N PRO A 59 -18.52 -20.47 -43.31
CA PRO A 59 -17.87 -19.89 -44.48
C PRO A 59 -18.51 -20.40 -45.78
N SER A 60 -18.69 -19.51 -46.74
CA SER A 60 -19.45 -19.81 -47.97
C SER A 60 -18.73 -20.80 -48.89
N GLY A 61 -17.41 -20.92 -48.75
CA GLY A 61 -16.54 -21.68 -49.65
C GLY A 61 -16.38 -21.02 -51.02
N ARG A 62 -16.95 -19.82 -51.24
CA ARG A 62 -16.82 -19.05 -52.48
C ARG A 62 -15.86 -17.89 -52.26
N TYR A 63 -14.93 -17.69 -53.19
CA TYR A 63 -13.95 -16.61 -53.09
C TYR A 63 -13.76 -15.83 -54.39
N ILE A 64 -13.38 -14.56 -54.26
CA ILE A 64 -12.88 -13.73 -55.36
C ILE A 64 -11.37 -13.95 -55.46
N LEU A 65 -10.90 -14.29 -56.66
CA LEU A 65 -9.49 -14.25 -57.02
C LEU A 65 -9.21 -12.94 -57.75
N ALA A 66 -8.35 -12.09 -57.19
CA ALA A 66 -7.75 -10.95 -57.86
C ALA A 66 -6.39 -11.36 -58.42
N ALA A 67 -6.35 -11.60 -59.74
CA ALA A 67 -5.18 -12.12 -60.43
C ALA A 67 -4.53 -11.11 -61.38
N GLY A 68 -3.23 -11.26 -61.64
CA GLY A 68 -2.50 -10.40 -62.58
C GLY A 68 -2.18 -9.00 -62.03
N ARG A 69 -2.05 -8.88 -60.71
CA ARG A 69 -1.73 -7.64 -59.99
C ARG A 69 -0.32 -7.16 -60.37
N ALA A 70 -0.16 -5.87 -60.66
CA ALA A 70 1.10 -5.22 -61.08
C ALA A 70 1.77 -4.40 -59.95
N GLY A 71 1.18 -4.35 -58.76
CA GLY A 71 1.72 -3.61 -57.61
C GLY A 71 0.89 -3.77 -56.35
N GLU A 72 1.39 -3.24 -55.23
CA GLU A 72 0.75 -3.39 -53.91
C GLU A 72 -0.61 -2.70 -53.81
N GLU A 73 -0.84 -1.65 -54.59
CA GLU A 73 -2.11 -0.93 -54.69
C GLU A 73 -3.17 -1.66 -55.54
N ASP A 74 -2.80 -2.73 -56.24
CA ASP A 74 -3.74 -3.49 -57.05
C ASP A 74 -4.55 -4.47 -56.19
N GLY A 75 -5.73 -4.87 -56.64
CA GLY A 75 -6.58 -5.80 -55.90
C GLY A 75 -8.05 -5.69 -56.26
N LEU A 76 -8.91 -5.63 -55.25
CA LEU A 76 -10.36 -5.54 -55.42
C LEU A 76 -10.97 -4.46 -54.53
N ARG A 77 -12.11 -3.91 -54.97
CA ARG A 77 -12.88 -2.91 -54.23
C ARG A 77 -14.38 -3.18 -54.25
N ARG A 78 -15.08 -2.68 -53.23
CA ARG A 78 -16.55 -2.75 -53.08
C ARG A 78 -17.08 -1.52 -52.35
N ALA A 79 -18.18 -0.95 -52.82
CA ALA A 79 -18.88 0.10 -52.08
C ALA A 79 -19.52 -0.47 -50.81
N VAL A 80 -19.42 0.24 -49.69
CA VAL A 80 -20.07 -0.11 -48.43
C VAL A 80 -21.53 0.36 -48.47
N ALA A 81 -22.47 -0.54 -48.17
CA ALA A 81 -23.89 -0.25 -48.16
C ALA A 81 -24.33 0.44 -46.86
N GLY A 82 -25.24 1.40 -46.96
CA GLY A 82 -25.75 2.18 -45.84
C GLY A 82 -24.84 3.33 -45.40
N ALA A 83 -25.37 4.19 -44.52
CA ALA A 83 -24.65 5.38 -44.06
C ALA A 83 -23.80 5.07 -42.82
N LEU A 84 -22.48 4.94 -43.00
CA LEU A 84 -21.52 4.89 -41.89
C LEU A 84 -21.68 6.15 -41.01
N LYS A 85 -21.54 5.97 -39.69
CA LYS A 85 -21.78 7.01 -38.70
C LYS A 85 -20.49 7.34 -37.93
N PRO A 86 -20.22 8.62 -37.67
CA PRO A 86 -19.10 9.01 -36.83
C PRO A 86 -19.30 8.51 -35.40
N ARG A 87 -18.20 8.31 -34.67
CA ARG A 87 -18.18 7.81 -33.27
C ARG A 87 -18.74 6.40 -33.06
N VAL A 88 -19.01 5.65 -34.14
CA VAL A 88 -19.31 4.22 -34.11
C VAL A 88 -18.06 3.47 -34.53
N THR A 89 -17.64 2.49 -33.72
CA THR A 89 -16.58 1.56 -34.13
C THR A 89 -17.18 0.47 -35.01
N TYR A 90 -16.51 0.20 -36.12
CA TYR A 90 -16.85 -0.86 -37.05
C TYR A 90 -15.78 -1.94 -37.00
N ARG A 91 -16.21 -3.20 -37.06
CA ARG A 91 -15.36 -4.38 -37.18
C ARG A 91 -15.32 -4.83 -38.62
N VAL A 92 -14.12 -5.13 -39.12
CA VAL A 92 -13.86 -5.82 -40.38
C VAL A 92 -13.48 -7.27 -40.07
N ALA A 93 -14.06 -8.21 -40.80
CA ALA A 93 -13.69 -9.63 -40.70
C ALA A 93 -13.84 -10.33 -42.05
N GLY A 94 -12.99 -11.30 -42.36
CA GLY A 94 -13.06 -12.10 -43.58
C GLY A 94 -11.92 -13.09 -43.67
N TRP A 95 -11.84 -13.83 -44.78
CA TRP A 95 -10.78 -14.80 -45.04
C TRP A 95 -9.93 -14.38 -46.23
N ILE A 96 -8.60 -14.46 -46.05
CA ILE A 96 -7.60 -14.14 -47.06
C ILE A 96 -6.69 -15.35 -47.30
N SER A 97 -6.39 -15.62 -48.56
CA SER A 97 -5.37 -16.60 -48.97
C SER A 97 -4.62 -16.03 -50.18
N LEU A 98 -3.39 -16.47 -50.43
CA LEU A 98 -2.66 -16.08 -51.64
C LEU A 98 -2.93 -17.08 -52.78
N GLY A 99 -2.66 -16.65 -54.01
CA GLY A 99 -2.65 -17.53 -55.19
C GLY A 99 -1.70 -18.72 -55.00
N ASP A 100 -2.01 -19.86 -55.60
CA ASP A 100 -1.33 -21.14 -55.34
C ASP A 100 0.16 -21.18 -55.78
N GLY A 101 0.65 -20.12 -56.45
CA GLY A 101 2.05 -19.94 -56.84
C GLY A 101 2.84 -18.93 -56.00
N ALA A 102 2.27 -18.34 -54.95
CA ALA A 102 2.98 -17.37 -54.10
C ALA A 102 3.95 -18.08 -53.13
N GLU A 103 5.20 -17.61 -53.07
CA GLU A 103 6.20 -18.12 -52.12
C GLU A 103 6.20 -17.31 -50.82
N GLY A 104 6.20 -17.99 -49.67
CA GLY A 104 6.23 -17.34 -48.37
C GLY A 104 4.91 -16.69 -47.96
N SER A 105 4.99 -15.73 -47.03
CA SER A 105 3.84 -14.99 -46.52
C SER A 105 3.92 -13.52 -46.90
N HIS A 106 2.81 -12.93 -47.33
CA HIS A 106 2.74 -11.53 -47.74
C HIS A 106 1.63 -10.76 -47.04
N PRO A 107 1.82 -9.46 -46.78
CA PRO A 107 0.80 -8.63 -46.16
C PRO A 107 -0.39 -8.45 -47.10
N VAL A 108 -1.59 -8.55 -46.56
CA VAL A 108 -2.84 -8.14 -47.21
C VAL A 108 -3.59 -7.22 -46.24
N ARG A 109 -4.07 -6.10 -46.76
CA ARG A 109 -4.72 -5.02 -46.00
C ARG A 109 -6.12 -4.79 -46.51
N VAL A 110 -7.01 -4.45 -45.59
CA VAL A 110 -8.33 -3.91 -45.88
C VAL A 110 -8.31 -2.43 -45.55
N ASN A 111 -8.54 -1.59 -46.54
CA ASN A 111 -8.58 -0.13 -46.40
C ASN A 111 -9.93 0.41 -46.84
N LEU A 112 -10.37 1.52 -46.26
CA LEU A 112 -11.54 2.26 -46.71
C LEU A 112 -11.11 3.62 -47.27
N ARG A 113 -11.62 3.98 -48.45
CA ARG A 113 -11.55 5.35 -48.97
C ARG A 113 -12.92 6.00 -48.85
N LEU A 114 -12.95 7.22 -48.32
CA LEU A 114 -14.17 7.98 -48.07
C LEU A 114 -14.37 9.04 -49.15
N ASP A 115 -15.62 9.24 -49.58
CA ASP A 115 -16.03 10.34 -50.47
C ASP A 115 -15.27 10.47 -51.79
N ASP A 116 -14.73 9.36 -52.29
CA ASP A 116 -13.84 9.28 -53.47
C ASP A 116 -12.59 10.18 -53.35
N ASP A 117 -12.16 10.48 -52.11
CA ASP A 117 -10.93 11.18 -51.80
C ASP A 117 -9.80 10.17 -51.55
N ASP A 118 -8.82 10.10 -52.46
CA ASP A 118 -7.67 9.22 -52.37
C ASP A 118 -6.74 9.56 -51.19
N GLU A 119 -6.85 10.76 -50.61
CA GLU A 119 -6.10 11.18 -49.42
C GLU A 119 -6.80 10.72 -48.11
N CYS A 120 -8.08 10.36 -48.16
CA CYS A 120 -8.87 9.97 -46.98
C CYS A 120 -8.93 8.45 -46.80
N VAL A 121 -7.78 7.84 -46.50
CA VAL A 121 -7.64 6.40 -46.26
C VAL A 121 -7.81 6.07 -44.77
N VAL A 122 -8.72 5.16 -44.46
CA VAL A 122 -8.93 4.60 -43.12
C VAL A 122 -8.56 3.12 -43.13
N GLU A 123 -7.59 2.73 -42.30
CA GLU A 123 -7.18 1.34 -42.17
C GLU A 123 -8.28 0.52 -41.48
N GLY A 124 -8.66 -0.61 -42.09
CA GLY A 124 -9.72 -1.50 -41.64
C GLY A 124 -9.22 -2.84 -41.07
N GLY A 125 -7.95 -3.19 -41.28
CA GLY A 125 -7.33 -4.42 -40.78
C GLY A 125 -6.22 -4.93 -41.69
N ALA A 126 -5.32 -5.76 -41.16
CA ALA A 126 -4.22 -6.34 -41.91
C ALA A 126 -3.90 -7.76 -41.45
N VAL A 127 -3.39 -8.59 -42.35
CA VAL A 127 -2.94 -9.94 -42.06
C VAL A 127 -1.74 -10.31 -42.92
N CYS A 128 -0.93 -11.27 -42.48
CA CYS A 128 0.10 -11.89 -43.29
C CYS A 128 -0.45 -13.24 -43.81
N ALA A 129 -0.81 -13.31 -45.09
CA ALA A 129 -1.42 -14.49 -45.70
C ALA A 129 -0.39 -15.34 -46.46
N GLN A 130 -0.70 -16.62 -46.67
CA GLN A 130 0.14 -17.58 -47.40
C GLN A 130 -0.67 -18.30 -48.48
N ALA A 131 0.01 -18.87 -49.48
CA ALA A 131 -0.62 -19.73 -50.47
C ALA A 131 -1.15 -21.02 -49.82
N GLY A 132 -2.34 -21.47 -50.24
CA GLY A 132 -2.92 -22.73 -49.78
C GLY A 132 -3.46 -22.75 -48.35
N ARG A 133 -3.43 -21.62 -47.63
CA ARG A 133 -3.99 -21.48 -46.27
C ARG A 133 -4.86 -20.24 -46.16
N TRP A 134 -6.13 -20.44 -45.81
CA TRP A 134 -7.03 -19.36 -45.44
C TRP A 134 -6.67 -18.83 -44.06
N THR A 135 -6.41 -17.53 -43.99
CA THR A 135 -6.07 -16.80 -42.78
C THR A 135 -7.13 -15.73 -42.55
N GLU A 136 -7.62 -15.62 -41.33
CA GLU A 136 -8.63 -14.63 -40.99
C GLU A 136 -8.01 -13.23 -40.97
N ILE A 137 -8.60 -12.29 -41.71
CA ILE A 137 -8.31 -10.87 -41.57
C ILE A 137 -9.33 -10.27 -40.61
N LYS A 138 -8.83 -9.56 -39.59
CA LYS A 138 -9.62 -8.82 -38.62
C LYS A 138 -9.14 -7.39 -38.57
N GLY A 139 -10.01 -6.48 -38.19
CA GLY A 139 -9.58 -5.14 -37.81
C GLY A 139 -10.75 -4.25 -37.42
N ALA A 140 -10.42 -3.00 -37.15
CA ALA A 140 -11.33 -2.04 -36.57
C ALA A 140 -11.10 -0.66 -37.12
N PHE A 141 -12.18 0.07 -37.36
CA PHE A 141 -12.10 1.48 -37.71
C PHE A 141 -13.23 2.30 -37.10
N ARG A 142 -13.00 3.61 -37.03
CA ARG A 142 -14.00 4.60 -36.62
C ARG A 142 -13.84 5.85 -37.47
N LEU A 143 -14.97 6.45 -37.84
CA LEU A 143 -14.98 7.68 -38.62
C LEU A 143 -15.07 8.93 -37.74
N LYS A 144 -14.35 9.99 -38.12
CA LYS A 144 -14.43 11.32 -37.48
C LYS A 144 -15.65 12.12 -37.95
N ALA A 145 -16.03 11.97 -39.22
CA ALA A 145 -17.17 12.65 -39.84
C ALA A 145 -18.10 11.63 -40.53
N SER A 146 -19.31 12.05 -40.89
CA SER A 146 -20.22 11.23 -41.71
C SER A 146 -19.79 11.33 -43.17
N PRO A 147 -19.39 10.23 -43.83
CA PRO A 147 -19.10 10.27 -45.25
C PRO A 147 -20.39 10.29 -46.08
N CYS A 148 -20.33 10.86 -47.27
CA CYS A 148 -21.32 10.71 -48.34
C CYS A 148 -21.24 9.33 -49.01
N GLY A 149 -20.05 8.71 -49.05
CA GLY A 149 -19.83 7.35 -49.56
C GLY A 149 -18.55 6.73 -49.00
N ALA A 150 -18.47 5.40 -48.99
CA ALA A 150 -17.28 4.68 -48.58
C ALA A 150 -17.06 3.46 -49.47
N THR A 151 -15.81 3.23 -49.86
CA THR A 151 -15.42 2.07 -50.65
C THR A 151 -14.33 1.32 -49.91
N VAL A 152 -14.54 0.01 -49.70
CA VAL A 152 -13.52 -0.90 -49.15
C VAL A 152 -12.62 -1.42 -50.26
N PHE A 153 -11.34 -1.55 -49.97
CA PHE A 153 -10.28 -2.04 -50.84
C PHE A 153 -9.55 -3.19 -50.13
N VAL A 154 -9.21 -4.25 -50.87
CA VAL A 154 -8.31 -5.32 -50.41
C VAL A 154 -7.07 -5.31 -51.29
N GLN A 155 -5.92 -5.00 -50.68
CA GLN A 155 -4.67 -4.63 -51.35
C GLN A 155 -3.45 -5.10 -50.51
N GLY A 156 -2.23 -4.78 -50.93
CA GLY A 156 -1.01 -4.87 -50.11
C GLY A 156 -0.04 -5.98 -50.45
N ALA A 157 -0.47 -7.04 -51.15
CA ALA A 157 0.45 -8.10 -51.57
C ALA A 157 1.37 -7.60 -52.71
N PRO A 158 2.61 -8.11 -52.84
CA PRO A 158 3.55 -7.68 -53.88
C PRO A 158 3.04 -7.85 -55.32
N ASP A 159 3.76 -7.25 -56.27
CA ASP A 159 3.58 -7.48 -57.72
C ASP A 159 3.63 -8.98 -58.06
N GLY A 160 2.73 -9.43 -58.92
CA GLY A 160 2.61 -10.82 -59.35
C GLY A 160 2.00 -11.78 -58.33
N VAL A 161 1.69 -11.33 -57.11
CA VAL A 161 1.04 -12.16 -56.08
C VAL A 161 -0.48 -11.99 -56.15
N ASP A 162 -1.17 -13.03 -56.59
CA ASP A 162 -2.63 -13.06 -56.62
C ASP A 162 -3.22 -13.16 -55.20
N VAL A 163 -4.39 -12.54 -55.00
CA VAL A 163 -5.08 -12.50 -53.69
C VAL A 163 -6.45 -13.15 -53.78
N LYS A 164 -6.74 -14.07 -52.86
CA LYS A 164 -8.05 -14.72 -52.68
C LYS A 164 -8.78 -14.10 -51.49
N VAL A 165 -10.04 -13.71 -51.67
CA VAL A 165 -10.88 -13.11 -50.62
C VAL A 165 -12.22 -13.84 -50.51
N MET A 166 -12.55 -14.30 -49.31
CA MET A 166 -13.81 -14.99 -49.00
C MET A 166 -14.51 -14.33 -47.82
N ASP A 167 -15.83 -14.16 -47.96
CA ASP A 167 -16.72 -13.67 -46.90
C ASP A 167 -16.24 -12.40 -46.18
N LEU A 168 -15.75 -11.40 -46.91
CA LEU A 168 -15.38 -10.11 -46.30
C LEU A 168 -16.64 -9.37 -45.83
N GLN A 169 -16.66 -8.97 -44.57
CA GLN A 169 -17.81 -8.38 -43.88
C GLN A 169 -17.41 -7.15 -43.06
N ILE A 170 -18.35 -6.20 -42.92
CA ILE A 170 -18.20 -5.01 -42.07
C ILE A 170 -19.43 -4.85 -41.18
N PHE A 171 -19.24 -4.68 -39.87
CA PHE A 171 -20.33 -4.56 -38.88
C PHE A 171 -20.12 -3.38 -37.94
N ALA A 172 -21.19 -2.70 -37.55
CA ALA A 172 -21.17 -1.81 -36.39
C ALA A 172 -21.10 -2.66 -35.09
N THR A 173 -20.25 -2.28 -34.13
CA THR A 173 -20.06 -3.06 -32.90
C THR A 173 -21.08 -2.71 -31.80
N ASP A 174 -21.80 -3.71 -31.26
CA ASP A 174 -22.65 -3.53 -30.07
C ASP A 174 -21.85 -3.84 -28.78
N ARG A 175 -21.09 -2.84 -28.32
CA ARG A 175 -20.35 -2.94 -27.06
C ARG A 175 -21.23 -3.26 -25.85
N ARG A 176 -22.52 -2.86 -25.83
CA ARG A 176 -23.41 -3.17 -24.70
C ARG A 176 -23.76 -4.65 -24.68
N ALA A 177 -24.03 -5.26 -25.84
CA ALA A 177 -24.20 -6.70 -25.94
C ALA A 177 -22.93 -7.45 -25.53
N ARG A 178 -21.77 -6.98 -26.00
CA ARG A 178 -20.47 -7.56 -25.61
C ARG A 178 -20.23 -7.47 -24.10
N PHE A 179 -20.46 -6.33 -23.46
CA PHE A 179 -20.29 -6.17 -22.01
C PHE A 179 -21.20 -7.09 -21.19
N ARG A 180 -22.43 -7.36 -21.66
CA ARG A 180 -23.29 -8.38 -21.02
C ARG A 180 -22.68 -9.78 -21.07
N LYS A 181 -22.05 -10.16 -22.20
CA LYS A 181 -21.31 -11.44 -22.32
C LYS A 181 -20.08 -11.44 -21.39
N LEU A 182 -19.30 -10.36 -21.38
CA LEU A 182 -18.08 -10.25 -20.57
C LEU A 182 -18.35 -10.24 -19.06
N ARG A 183 -19.45 -9.64 -18.59
CA ARG A 183 -19.84 -9.72 -17.16
C ARG A 183 -20.07 -11.18 -16.72
N LYS A 184 -20.69 -11.99 -17.57
CA LYS A 184 -20.87 -13.43 -17.30
C LYS A 184 -19.54 -14.19 -17.31
N LYS A 185 -18.67 -13.91 -18.29
CA LYS A 185 -17.32 -14.50 -18.36
C LYS A 185 -16.49 -14.11 -17.13
N THR A 186 -16.55 -12.84 -16.73
CA THR A 186 -15.89 -12.30 -15.53
C THR A 186 -16.37 -13.00 -14.25
N ASP A 187 -17.68 -13.15 -14.05
CA ASP A 187 -18.20 -13.84 -12.87
C ASP A 187 -17.76 -15.32 -12.81
N LYS A 188 -17.59 -15.97 -13.97
CA LYS A 188 -17.06 -17.33 -14.06
C LYS A 188 -15.54 -17.39 -13.79
N VAL A 189 -14.76 -16.48 -14.36
CA VAL A 189 -13.29 -16.54 -14.40
C VAL A 189 -12.63 -15.91 -13.18
N ARG A 190 -13.21 -14.83 -12.64
CA ARG A 190 -12.59 -13.99 -11.61
C ARG A 190 -13.23 -14.13 -10.24
N LYS A 191 -14.33 -14.87 -10.13
CA LYS A 191 -15.02 -15.10 -8.87
C LYS A 191 -15.16 -16.57 -8.56
N ARG A 192 -15.21 -16.86 -7.27
CA ARG A 192 -15.38 -18.20 -6.72
C ARG A 192 -16.48 -18.19 -5.66
N ASP A 193 -17.23 -19.29 -5.59
CA ASP A 193 -18.17 -19.48 -4.48
C ASP A 193 -17.37 -19.75 -3.20
N VAL A 194 -17.76 -19.11 -2.11
CA VAL A 194 -17.12 -19.20 -0.81
C VAL A 194 -18.15 -19.61 0.23
N VAL A 195 -17.80 -20.59 1.04
CA VAL A 195 -18.58 -21.06 2.19
C VAL A 195 -17.74 -20.85 3.43
N LEU A 196 -18.11 -19.86 4.23
CA LEU A 196 -17.54 -19.63 5.55
C LEU A 196 -18.31 -20.48 6.56
N LYS A 197 -17.64 -21.38 7.27
CA LYS A 197 -18.22 -22.24 8.31
C LYS A 197 -17.88 -21.70 9.69
N PHE A 198 -18.88 -21.54 10.54
CA PHE A 198 -18.73 -21.09 11.91
C PHE A 198 -19.33 -22.13 12.87
N GLY A 199 -18.69 -22.30 14.01
CA GLY A 199 -18.91 -23.41 14.92
C GLY A 199 -19.96 -23.11 15.96
N GLY A 200 -20.59 -24.16 16.49
CA GLY A 200 -21.67 -24.01 17.44
C GLY A 200 -22.99 -23.55 16.79
N ALA A 201 -23.43 -24.28 15.75
CA ALA A 201 -24.61 -24.01 14.91
C ALA A 201 -25.92 -23.69 15.67
N GLY A 202 -26.02 -23.95 16.98
CA GLY A 202 -27.14 -23.55 17.82
C GLY A 202 -27.03 -22.16 18.50
N SER A 203 -25.82 -21.62 18.71
CA SER A 203 -25.58 -20.40 19.51
C SER A 203 -25.37 -19.13 18.66
N ILE A 204 -24.89 -19.30 17.42
CA ILE A 204 -24.55 -18.19 16.51
C ILE A 204 -25.47 -18.11 15.27
N SER A 205 -26.47 -18.99 15.18
CA SER A 205 -27.44 -18.92 14.09
C SER A 205 -28.19 -17.59 14.13
N GLY A 206 -28.30 -16.91 12.98
CA GLY A 206 -28.86 -15.57 12.89
C GLY A 206 -27.89 -14.43 13.26
N ALA A 207 -26.62 -14.69 13.58
CA ALA A 207 -25.60 -13.65 13.73
C ALA A 207 -25.34 -12.93 12.40
N SER A 208 -25.11 -11.61 12.44
CA SER A 208 -24.88 -10.80 11.24
C SER A 208 -23.44 -10.95 10.75
N VAL A 209 -23.27 -11.20 9.46
CA VAL A 209 -21.98 -11.32 8.78
C VAL A 209 -21.81 -10.18 7.78
N ARG A 210 -20.62 -9.58 7.76
CA ARG A 210 -20.19 -8.64 6.72
C ARG A 210 -18.82 -9.06 6.19
N VAL A 211 -18.71 -9.27 4.89
CA VAL A 211 -17.48 -9.62 4.19
C VAL A 211 -17.06 -8.44 3.31
N MET A 212 -15.80 -8.04 3.40
CA MET A 212 -15.23 -6.94 2.64
C MET A 212 -13.93 -7.40 1.98
N GLN A 213 -13.87 -7.33 0.66
CA GLN A 213 -12.60 -7.51 -0.06
C GLN A 213 -11.69 -6.33 0.26
N MET A 214 -10.43 -6.64 0.60
CA MET A 214 -9.40 -5.68 0.91
C MET A 214 -8.52 -5.42 -0.29
N ASP A 215 -8.08 -6.49 -0.95
CA ASP A 215 -7.15 -6.44 -2.07
C ASP A 215 -7.64 -7.35 -3.19
N SER A 216 -7.34 -6.97 -4.43
CA SER A 216 -7.63 -7.75 -5.64
C SER A 216 -6.41 -8.60 -5.99
N SER A 217 -6.61 -9.86 -6.39
CA SER A 217 -5.53 -10.67 -6.98
C SER A 217 -5.18 -10.27 -8.42
N PHE A 218 -6.02 -9.46 -9.07
CA PHE A 218 -5.74 -8.93 -10.41
C PHE A 218 -5.17 -7.51 -10.28
N PRO A 219 -3.88 -7.29 -10.58
CA PRO A 219 -3.20 -6.01 -10.42
C PRO A 219 -3.47 -5.06 -11.59
N PHE A 220 -3.62 -3.78 -11.24
CA PHE A 220 -3.47 -2.67 -12.18
C PHE A 220 -2.23 -1.88 -11.82
N GLY A 221 -1.30 -1.65 -12.73
CA GLY A 221 -0.15 -0.79 -12.49
C GLY A 221 -0.08 0.40 -13.43
N ALA A 222 0.91 1.25 -13.22
CA ALA A 222 1.16 2.40 -14.07
C ALA A 222 2.64 2.74 -14.21
N CYS A 223 2.97 3.35 -15.35
CA CYS A 223 4.27 3.90 -15.64
C CYS A 223 4.55 5.15 -14.80
N ILE A 224 5.78 5.24 -14.28
CA ILE A 224 6.29 6.36 -13.49
C ILE A 224 7.67 6.77 -14.00
N ASN A 225 8.04 8.02 -13.75
CA ASN A 225 9.37 8.58 -14.05
C ASN A 225 9.76 9.60 -12.97
N GLY A 226 11.04 9.97 -12.91
CA GLY A 226 11.56 10.85 -11.86
C GLY A 226 10.90 12.24 -11.78
N GLY A 227 10.39 12.74 -12.90
CA GLY A 227 9.72 14.04 -12.97
C GLY A 227 8.27 13.99 -12.48
N VAL A 228 7.51 12.98 -12.89
CA VAL A 228 6.07 12.91 -12.60
C VAL A 228 5.79 12.54 -11.14
N ILE A 229 6.68 11.77 -10.49
CA ILE A 229 6.56 11.46 -9.05
C ILE A 229 6.76 12.68 -8.14
N GLN A 230 7.20 13.82 -8.68
CA GLN A 230 7.24 15.10 -7.95
C GLN A 230 5.86 15.77 -7.88
N ASN A 231 4.89 15.32 -8.69
CA ASN A 231 3.55 15.88 -8.70
C ASN A 231 2.67 15.19 -7.64
N PRO A 232 2.23 15.89 -6.58
CA PRO A 232 1.44 15.27 -5.51
C PRO A 232 0.11 14.67 -6.00
N ALA A 233 -0.50 15.25 -7.04
CA ALA A 233 -1.74 14.72 -7.60
C ALA A 233 -1.51 13.39 -8.34
N PHE A 234 -0.37 13.28 -9.02
CA PHE A 234 0.04 12.02 -9.63
C PHE A 234 0.27 10.95 -8.56
N VAL A 235 1.05 11.26 -7.52
CA VAL A 235 1.35 10.32 -6.43
C VAL A 235 0.09 9.90 -5.67
N ASP A 236 -0.82 10.82 -5.39
CA ASP A 236 -2.10 10.52 -4.73
C ASP A 236 -2.96 9.57 -5.57
N PHE A 237 -3.13 9.85 -6.87
CA PHE A 237 -3.87 8.95 -7.75
C PHE A 237 -3.18 7.60 -7.91
N PHE A 238 -1.85 7.61 -8.08
CA PHE A 238 -1.04 6.41 -8.24
C PHE A 238 -1.17 5.46 -7.05
N THR A 239 -0.92 5.97 -5.84
CA THR A 239 -0.91 5.16 -4.63
C THR A 239 -2.29 4.60 -4.26
N LYS A 240 -3.37 5.31 -4.62
CA LYS A 240 -4.76 4.90 -4.38
C LYS A 240 -5.29 3.89 -5.39
N HIS A 241 -4.89 3.99 -6.65
CA HIS A 241 -5.57 3.28 -7.75
C HIS A 241 -4.70 2.27 -8.50
N PHE A 242 -3.39 2.30 -8.32
CA PHE A 242 -2.46 1.34 -8.92
C PHE A 242 -1.70 0.54 -7.87
N ASP A 243 -1.51 -0.74 -8.16
CA ASP A 243 -0.90 -1.77 -7.34
C ASP A 243 0.57 -2.01 -7.74
N TRP A 244 0.92 -1.77 -9.02
CA TRP A 244 2.26 -2.01 -9.60
C TRP A 244 2.84 -0.76 -10.26
N ALA A 245 4.16 -0.71 -10.39
CA ALA A 245 4.88 0.32 -11.15
C ALA A 245 5.66 -0.27 -12.33
N VAL A 246 5.96 0.58 -13.32
CA VAL A 246 6.98 0.35 -14.36
C VAL A 246 7.68 1.66 -14.62
N PHE A 247 8.97 1.64 -14.96
CA PHE A 247 9.73 2.86 -15.24
C PHE A 247 9.65 3.20 -16.72
N GLU A 248 9.46 4.47 -17.04
CA GLU A 248 9.26 4.91 -18.42
C GLU A 248 10.52 4.72 -19.27
N ASN A 249 11.67 5.11 -18.72
CA ASN A 249 12.95 5.08 -19.42
C ASN A 249 14.11 4.61 -18.55
N GLU A 250 14.00 4.72 -17.24
CA GLU A 250 15.12 4.75 -16.30
C GLU A 250 15.90 3.42 -16.22
N LEU A 251 15.36 2.33 -16.76
CA LEU A 251 16.06 1.04 -16.91
C LEU A 251 16.51 0.73 -18.33
N LYS A 252 16.03 1.44 -19.35
CA LYS A 252 16.39 1.18 -20.75
C LYS A 252 17.89 1.38 -20.96
N TRP A 253 18.49 0.63 -21.88
CA TRP A 253 19.95 0.65 -22.04
C TRP A 253 20.47 2.04 -22.45
N TYR A 254 19.76 2.75 -23.34
CA TYR A 254 20.17 4.12 -23.70
C TYR A 254 20.08 5.12 -22.54
N TRP A 255 19.28 4.86 -21.51
CA TRP A 255 19.18 5.72 -20.34
C TRP A 255 20.31 5.40 -19.34
N THR A 256 20.49 4.11 -19.08
CA THR A 256 21.45 3.61 -18.09
C THR A 256 22.88 3.60 -18.60
N GLU A 257 23.12 3.63 -19.91
CA GLU A 257 24.45 3.70 -20.54
C GLU A 257 24.37 4.38 -21.93
N ALA A 258 24.04 5.67 -21.92
CA ALA A 258 23.97 6.49 -23.14
C ALA A 258 25.32 6.53 -23.89
N GLN A 259 26.43 6.55 -23.14
CA GLN A 259 27.80 6.49 -23.63
C GLN A 259 28.52 5.32 -22.96
N GLN A 260 29.35 4.60 -23.73
CA GLN A 260 30.06 3.42 -23.23
C GLN A 260 30.81 3.71 -21.93
N GLY A 261 30.55 2.91 -20.89
CA GLY A 261 31.19 3.01 -19.58
C GLY A 261 30.68 4.16 -18.69
N GLN A 262 29.74 4.99 -19.16
CA GLN A 262 29.09 6.02 -18.34
C GLN A 262 27.73 5.52 -17.87
N LEU A 263 27.73 4.82 -16.73
CA LEU A 263 26.54 4.21 -16.17
C LEU A 263 25.70 5.21 -15.36
N ASN A 264 24.39 5.21 -15.57
CA ASN A 264 23.40 5.93 -14.77
C ASN A 264 22.33 4.97 -14.22
N TYR A 265 22.52 4.53 -12.98
CA TYR A 265 21.51 3.74 -12.25
C TYR A 265 20.77 4.54 -11.18
N ALA A 266 21.22 5.76 -10.89
CA ALA A 266 20.70 6.57 -9.80
C ALA A 266 19.20 6.89 -9.98
N ASP A 267 18.75 7.10 -11.21
CA ASP A 267 17.33 7.38 -11.47
C ASP A 267 16.44 6.16 -11.21
N ALA A 268 16.88 4.97 -11.64
CA ALA A 268 16.16 3.72 -11.38
C ALA A 268 16.16 3.37 -9.88
N ASP A 269 17.28 3.59 -9.18
CA ASP A 269 17.36 3.41 -7.73
C ASP A 269 16.35 4.34 -7.01
N ALA A 270 16.30 5.62 -7.38
CA ALA A 270 15.40 6.59 -6.77
C ALA A 270 13.91 6.25 -6.99
N LEU A 271 13.58 5.67 -8.14
CA LEU A 271 12.22 5.19 -8.43
C LEU A 271 11.89 3.89 -7.69
N LEU A 272 12.86 2.97 -7.53
CA LEU A 272 12.69 1.78 -6.69
C LEU A 272 12.43 2.18 -5.24
N ASP A 273 13.21 3.13 -4.69
CA ASP A 273 13.00 3.65 -3.34
C ASP A 273 11.62 4.30 -3.19
N PHE A 274 11.12 4.99 -4.23
CA PHE A 274 9.76 5.50 -4.25
C PHE A 274 8.72 4.37 -4.17
N CYS A 275 8.89 3.32 -4.95
CA CYS A 275 7.99 2.18 -4.97
C CYS A 275 8.00 1.41 -3.64
N ASP A 276 9.18 1.20 -3.04
CA ASP A 276 9.34 0.50 -1.76
C ASP A 276 8.63 1.23 -0.62
N ARG A 277 8.71 2.57 -0.58
CA ARG A 277 7.96 3.41 0.39
C ARG A 277 6.46 3.18 0.35
N TYR A 278 5.90 2.85 -0.82
CA TYR A 278 4.46 2.61 -1.02
C TYR A 278 4.10 1.14 -1.17
N GLY A 279 5.06 0.22 -1.02
CA GLY A 279 4.86 -1.23 -1.18
C GLY A 279 4.39 -1.63 -2.58
N LYS A 280 4.95 -1.02 -3.62
CA LYS A 280 4.55 -1.27 -5.02
C LYS A 280 5.61 -2.14 -5.72
N PRO A 281 5.30 -3.40 -6.11
CA PRO A 281 6.19 -4.17 -6.97
C PRO A 281 6.41 -3.46 -8.31
N VAL A 282 7.59 -3.66 -8.89
CA VAL A 282 8.02 -2.95 -10.11
C VAL A 282 8.34 -3.93 -11.23
N ARG A 283 7.85 -3.65 -12.43
CA ARG A 283 8.22 -4.34 -13.66
C ARG A 283 9.50 -3.73 -14.24
N GLY A 284 10.52 -4.54 -14.47
CA GLY A 284 11.78 -4.14 -15.06
C GLY A 284 11.67 -3.99 -16.58
N HIS A 285 11.48 -2.76 -17.04
CA HIS A 285 11.34 -2.43 -18.47
C HIS A 285 12.45 -1.47 -18.92
N CYS A 286 13.37 -1.88 -19.80
CA CYS A 286 13.64 -3.24 -20.29
C CYS A 286 15.14 -3.49 -20.30
N ILE A 287 15.56 -4.77 -20.40
CA ILE A 287 16.99 -5.11 -20.43
C ILE A 287 17.58 -4.73 -21.80
N PHE A 288 16.94 -5.17 -22.88
CA PHE A 288 17.28 -4.90 -24.28
C PHE A 288 16.05 -4.43 -25.07
N TRP A 289 16.29 -3.75 -26.19
CA TRP A 289 15.26 -3.35 -27.14
C TRP A 289 15.78 -3.56 -28.57
N ALA A 290 15.08 -4.38 -29.36
CA ALA A 290 15.60 -4.94 -30.61
C ALA A 290 15.56 -4.00 -31.82
N VAL A 291 14.84 -2.87 -31.71
CA VAL A 291 14.64 -1.93 -32.82
C VAL A 291 15.89 -1.07 -33.04
N ASP A 292 16.40 -0.99 -34.26
CA ASP A 292 17.68 -0.33 -34.54
C ASP A 292 17.71 1.15 -34.09
N ASN A 293 16.64 1.91 -34.27
CA ASN A 293 16.63 3.36 -34.02
C ASN A 293 16.80 3.75 -32.53
N VAL A 294 16.51 2.85 -31.58
CA VAL A 294 16.68 3.08 -30.14
C VAL A 294 18.02 2.58 -29.60
N VAL A 295 18.76 1.80 -30.39
CA VAL A 295 20.08 1.30 -30.02
C VAL A 295 21.10 2.44 -30.09
N GLN A 296 21.92 2.58 -29.03
CA GLN A 296 22.90 3.65 -28.92
C GLN A 296 23.96 3.61 -30.03
N GLN A 297 24.41 4.78 -30.48
CA GLN A 297 25.39 4.88 -31.57
C GLN A 297 26.70 4.13 -31.28
N TRP A 298 27.15 4.08 -30.02
CA TRP A 298 28.37 3.38 -29.65
C TRP A 298 28.22 1.85 -29.76
N ILE A 299 27.03 1.30 -29.47
CA ILE A 299 26.70 -0.12 -29.67
C ILE A 299 26.69 -0.48 -31.16
N LYS A 300 26.12 0.40 -32.00
CA LYS A 300 26.10 0.22 -33.46
C LYS A 300 27.51 0.13 -34.06
N GLY A 301 28.48 0.82 -33.46
CA GLY A 301 29.88 0.84 -33.91
C GLY A 301 30.73 -0.37 -33.51
N LEU A 302 30.25 -1.22 -32.59
CA LEU A 302 31.01 -2.39 -32.11
C LEU A 302 31.09 -3.48 -33.16
N ASP A 303 32.20 -4.22 -33.24
CA ASP A 303 32.24 -5.48 -34.01
C ASP A 303 31.51 -6.63 -33.28
N HIS A 304 31.50 -7.83 -33.88
CA HIS A 304 30.78 -8.98 -33.33
C HIS A 304 31.26 -9.38 -31.91
N ASP A 305 32.57 -9.45 -31.69
CA ASP A 305 33.14 -9.86 -30.39
C ASP A 305 32.91 -8.79 -29.32
N GLN A 306 33.10 -7.52 -29.71
CA GLN A 306 32.84 -6.38 -28.83
C GLN A 306 31.35 -6.26 -28.45
N LEU A 307 30.44 -6.47 -29.40
CA LEU A 307 29.00 -6.44 -29.17
C LEU A 307 28.58 -7.61 -28.26
N THR A 308 29.14 -8.80 -28.48
CA THR A 308 28.93 -9.97 -27.60
C THR A 308 29.34 -9.65 -26.17
N ALA A 309 30.53 -9.08 -25.99
CA ALA A 309 31.01 -8.68 -24.67
C ALA A 309 30.14 -7.58 -24.04
N ALA A 310 29.65 -6.61 -24.82
CA ALA A 310 28.76 -5.56 -24.33
C ALA A 310 27.40 -6.12 -23.86
N VAL A 311 26.80 -7.05 -24.61
CA VAL A 311 25.56 -7.74 -24.21
C VAL A 311 25.75 -8.53 -22.92
N GLN A 312 26.84 -9.29 -22.79
CA GLN A 312 27.17 -10.01 -21.56
C GLN A 312 27.42 -9.08 -20.38
N GLY A 313 28.13 -7.96 -20.62
CA GLY A 313 28.38 -6.92 -19.62
C GLY A 313 27.09 -6.27 -19.13
N ARG A 314 26.16 -5.98 -20.04
CA ARG A 314 24.83 -5.44 -19.70
C ARG A 314 24.01 -6.40 -18.84
N LEU A 315 23.91 -7.67 -19.24
CA LEU A 315 23.24 -8.72 -18.46
C LEU A 315 23.83 -8.81 -17.06
N THR A 316 25.15 -8.98 -16.97
CA THR A 316 25.84 -9.15 -15.69
C THR A 316 25.70 -7.91 -14.81
N GLY A 317 25.94 -6.71 -15.37
CA GLY A 317 25.93 -5.46 -14.62
C GLY A 317 24.54 -5.08 -14.10
N LEU A 318 23.51 -5.14 -14.95
CA LEU A 318 22.14 -4.82 -14.57
C LEU A 318 21.58 -5.86 -13.59
N LEU A 319 21.66 -7.15 -13.93
CA LEU A 319 20.97 -8.18 -13.16
C LEU A 319 21.66 -8.50 -11.84
N THR A 320 22.99 -8.40 -11.75
CA THR A 320 23.67 -8.54 -10.44
C THR A 320 23.28 -7.40 -9.50
N ARG A 321 23.02 -6.19 -10.02
CA ARG A 321 22.59 -5.05 -9.21
C ARG A 321 21.16 -5.21 -8.69
N TYR A 322 20.26 -5.67 -9.55
CA TYR A 322 18.82 -5.65 -9.28
C TYR A 322 18.19 -7.03 -9.09
N ALA A 323 18.99 -8.08 -8.88
CA ALA A 323 18.49 -9.43 -8.61
C ALA A 323 17.46 -9.41 -7.46
N GLY A 324 16.28 -9.97 -7.72
CA GLY A 324 15.18 -10.03 -6.75
C GLY A 324 14.42 -8.72 -6.52
N ARG A 325 14.78 -7.61 -7.21
CA ARG A 325 14.07 -6.32 -7.09
C ARG A 325 12.90 -6.18 -8.05
N PHE A 326 12.97 -6.80 -9.22
CA PHE A 326 11.91 -6.75 -10.22
C PHE A 326 11.28 -8.14 -10.38
N PRO A 327 10.02 -8.35 -9.95
CA PRO A 327 9.36 -9.63 -10.13
C PRO A 327 9.21 -10.03 -11.60
N HIS A 328 9.12 -9.05 -12.51
CA HIS A 328 9.00 -9.24 -13.96
C HIS A 328 10.10 -8.46 -14.70
N TYR A 329 10.64 -9.03 -15.77
CA TYR A 329 11.50 -8.31 -16.72
C TYR A 329 11.00 -8.45 -18.16
N ASP A 330 11.03 -7.33 -18.90
CA ASP A 330 11.09 -7.37 -20.36
C ASP A 330 12.52 -7.59 -20.79
N VAL A 331 12.80 -8.79 -21.31
CA VAL A 331 14.17 -9.19 -21.63
C VAL A 331 14.65 -8.51 -22.91
N ASN A 332 13.94 -8.70 -24.01
CA ASN A 332 14.24 -8.03 -25.27
C ASN A 332 12.93 -7.52 -25.89
N ASN A 333 12.75 -6.20 -25.86
CA ASN A 333 11.52 -5.54 -26.28
C ASN A 333 11.40 -5.49 -27.81
N GLU A 334 10.19 -5.65 -28.34
CA GLU A 334 9.81 -5.42 -29.75
C GLU A 334 10.58 -6.26 -30.78
N MET A 335 10.69 -7.56 -30.52
CA MET A 335 11.39 -8.49 -31.41
C MET A 335 10.61 -8.82 -32.70
N LEU A 336 9.30 -8.53 -32.77
CA LEU A 336 8.53 -8.66 -34.01
C LEU A 336 8.82 -7.52 -35.01
N HIS A 337 9.27 -6.37 -34.51
CA HIS A 337 9.58 -5.19 -35.33
C HIS A 337 11.08 -4.91 -35.46
N GLY A 338 11.93 -5.50 -34.62
CA GLY A 338 13.37 -5.29 -34.60
C GLY A 338 14.18 -6.58 -34.46
N SER A 339 15.30 -6.65 -35.19
CA SER A 339 16.22 -7.79 -35.21
C SER A 339 17.68 -7.41 -34.93
N PHE A 340 17.96 -6.19 -34.42
CA PHE A 340 19.32 -5.64 -34.35
C PHE A 340 20.35 -6.61 -33.74
N TYR A 341 20.05 -7.20 -32.59
CA TYR A 341 20.97 -8.14 -31.94
C TYR A 341 21.08 -9.46 -32.70
N GLN A 342 19.97 -9.99 -33.22
CA GLN A 342 19.94 -11.23 -33.98
C GLN A 342 20.75 -11.14 -35.28
N ASP A 343 20.59 -10.05 -36.03
CA ASP A 343 21.29 -9.85 -37.30
C ASP A 343 22.81 -9.76 -37.14
N ARG A 344 23.28 -9.33 -35.97
CA ARG A 344 24.70 -9.08 -35.69
C ARG A 344 25.39 -10.18 -34.89
N LEU A 345 24.64 -10.89 -34.03
CA LEU A 345 25.17 -11.92 -33.13
C LEU A 345 24.68 -13.34 -33.47
N GLY A 346 23.72 -13.47 -34.38
CA GLY A 346 23.19 -14.76 -34.84
C GLY A 346 21.95 -15.22 -34.08
N ASP A 347 21.33 -16.29 -34.60
CA ASP A 347 19.96 -16.72 -34.23
C ASP A 347 19.76 -17.16 -32.78
N ASP A 348 20.82 -17.47 -32.02
CA ASP A 348 20.70 -17.92 -30.62
C ASP A 348 20.69 -16.74 -29.62
N ILE A 349 21.02 -15.51 -30.04
CA ILE A 349 21.26 -14.42 -29.08
C ILE A 349 20.04 -14.08 -28.22
N ASN A 350 18.83 -14.07 -28.80
CA ASN A 350 17.62 -13.78 -28.05
C ASN A 350 17.39 -14.87 -26.98
N ALA A 351 17.56 -16.15 -27.33
CA ALA A 351 17.43 -17.23 -26.35
C ALA A 351 18.54 -17.19 -25.30
N PHE A 352 19.78 -16.82 -25.67
CA PHE A 352 20.88 -16.57 -24.75
C PHE A 352 20.54 -15.49 -23.72
N MET A 353 19.97 -14.36 -24.13
CA MET A 353 19.57 -13.28 -23.22
C MET A 353 18.58 -13.77 -22.16
N PHE A 354 17.58 -14.57 -22.54
CA PHE A 354 16.63 -15.16 -21.59
C PHE A 354 17.28 -16.18 -20.65
N ARG A 355 18.10 -17.11 -21.18
CA ARG A 355 18.81 -18.12 -20.37
C ARG A 355 19.71 -17.47 -19.33
N GLU A 356 20.46 -16.46 -19.75
CA GLU A 356 21.40 -15.76 -18.88
C GLU A 356 20.67 -14.86 -17.87
N THR A 357 19.54 -14.26 -18.26
CA THR A 357 18.68 -13.53 -17.32
C THR A 357 18.14 -14.45 -16.22
N ALA A 358 17.59 -15.60 -16.59
CA ALA A 358 17.08 -16.59 -15.63
C ALA A 358 18.18 -17.18 -14.72
N ARG A 359 19.42 -17.23 -15.22
CA ARG A 359 20.57 -17.68 -14.42
C ARG A 359 20.99 -16.63 -13.38
N LEU A 360 20.94 -15.35 -13.74
CA LEU A 360 21.39 -14.24 -12.89
C LEU A 360 20.31 -13.78 -11.91
N ASP A 361 19.03 -13.85 -12.29
CA ASP A 361 17.88 -13.55 -11.43
C ASP A 361 16.80 -14.63 -11.56
N PRO A 362 16.96 -15.79 -10.88
CA PRO A 362 16.03 -16.92 -11.00
C PRO A 362 14.65 -16.66 -10.36
N GLY A 363 14.48 -15.56 -9.62
CA GLY A 363 13.21 -15.20 -9.00
C GLY A 363 12.27 -14.43 -9.92
N ALA A 364 12.77 -13.90 -11.05
CA ALA A 364 11.99 -13.07 -11.95
C ALA A 364 11.29 -13.87 -13.06
N THR A 365 10.05 -13.47 -13.38
CA THR A 365 9.34 -13.97 -14.56
C THR A 365 9.77 -13.17 -15.79
N LEU A 366 10.18 -13.85 -16.86
CA LEU A 366 10.75 -13.22 -18.04
C LEU A 366 9.73 -13.10 -19.16
N PHE A 367 9.51 -11.88 -19.62
CA PHE A 367 8.52 -11.55 -20.63
C PHE A 367 9.18 -11.31 -21.99
N VAL A 368 8.53 -11.84 -23.04
CA VAL A 368 8.54 -11.19 -24.35
C VAL A 368 7.56 -10.01 -24.29
N ASN A 369 7.83 -8.90 -24.98
CA ASN A 369 6.95 -7.72 -24.95
C ASN A 369 6.91 -7.03 -26.32
N ASP A 370 5.72 -6.83 -26.88
CA ASP A 370 5.55 -6.29 -28.23
C ASP A 370 4.22 -5.54 -28.43
N TYR A 371 4.14 -4.68 -29.45
CA TYR A 371 2.96 -3.84 -29.74
C TYR A 371 2.15 -4.31 -30.95
N ASN A 372 0.92 -3.79 -31.06
CA ASN A 372 -0.07 -4.06 -32.12
C ASN A 372 -0.58 -5.51 -32.27
N VAL A 373 -0.04 -6.47 -31.51
CA VAL A 373 -0.44 -7.88 -31.60
C VAL A 373 -1.94 -8.09 -31.37
N GLU A 374 -2.54 -7.29 -30.49
CA GLU A 374 -3.96 -7.31 -30.15
C GLU A 374 -4.86 -6.43 -31.04
N GLY A 375 -4.27 -5.65 -31.96
CA GLY A 375 -4.97 -4.64 -32.76
C GLY A 375 -5.51 -5.13 -34.10
N GLY A 376 -4.94 -6.20 -34.66
CA GLY A 376 -5.33 -6.75 -35.97
C GLY A 376 -5.00 -5.85 -37.17
N ASN A 377 -4.17 -4.84 -37.00
CA ASN A 377 -3.82 -3.87 -38.05
C ASN A 377 -2.33 -3.89 -38.41
N ASP A 378 -1.53 -4.74 -37.80
CA ASP A 378 -0.09 -4.84 -38.09
C ASP A 378 0.26 -6.23 -38.64
N PRO A 379 0.58 -6.37 -39.94
CA PRO A 379 0.94 -7.67 -40.50
C PRO A 379 2.29 -8.18 -40.00
N ASN A 380 3.12 -7.35 -39.36
CA ASN A 380 4.38 -7.77 -38.75
C ASN A 380 4.17 -8.32 -37.34
N ALA A 381 3.14 -7.85 -36.63
CA ALA A 381 2.81 -8.26 -35.28
C ALA A 381 1.43 -8.91 -35.20
N THR A 382 1.37 -10.21 -35.54
CA THR A 382 0.15 -11.02 -35.37
C THR A 382 0.31 -12.01 -34.21
N PRO A 383 -0.78 -12.48 -33.58
CA PRO A 383 -0.72 -13.49 -32.54
C PRO A 383 0.05 -14.74 -32.97
N GLU A 384 -0.11 -15.17 -34.23
CA GLU A 384 0.55 -16.35 -34.78
C GLU A 384 2.07 -16.16 -34.86
N LYS A 385 2.55 -15.03 -35.38
CA LYS A 385 3.97 -14.70 -35.42
C LYS A 385 4.57 -14.62 -34.02
N TYR A 386 3.80 -14.11 -33.07
CA TYR A 386 4.26 -14.00 -31.69
C TYR A 386 4.40 -15.38 -31.02
N ILE A 387 3.43 -16.28 -31.25
CA ILE A 387 3.48 -17.68 -30.81
C ILE A 387 4.67 -18.41 -31.45
N GLU A 388 4.93 -18.20 -32.74
CA GLU A 388 6.09 -18.78 -33.44
C GLU A 388 7.40 -18.30 -32.81
N GLN A 389 7.53 -17.00 -32.53
CA GLN A 389 8.70 -16.44 -31.86
C GLN A 389 8.90 -17.01 -30.45
N ILE A 390 7.85 -17.07 -29.63
CA ILE A 390 7.88 -17.65 -28.27
C ILE A 390 8.29 -19.12 -28.33
N THR A 391 7.70 -19.89 -29.24
CA THR A 391 8.01 -21.31 -29.44
C THR A 391 9.48 -21.50 -29.82
N ALA A 392 9.99 -20.69 -30.75
CA ALA A 392 11.39 -20.74 -31.17
C ALA A 392 12.36 -20.41 -30.01
N LEU A 393 12.01 -19.45 -29.15
CA LEU A 393 12.79 -19.14 -27.94
C LEU A 393 12.80 -20.31 -26.96
N GLN A 394 11.64 -20.86 -26.65
CA GLN A 394 11.50 -21.99 -25.73
C GLN A 394 12.22 -23.25 -26.23
N GLN A 395 12.17 -23.54 -27.53
CA GLN A 395 12.92 -24.64 -28.15
C GLN A 395 14.43 -24.50 -28.01
N LYS A 396 14.93 -23.27 -27.91
CA LYS A 396 16.35 -22.95 -27.63
C LYS A 396 16.65 -22.83 -26.13
N GLY A 397 15.72 -23.21 -25.26
CA GLY A 397 15.90 -23.24 -23.81
C GLY A 397 15.71 -21.89 -23.11
N ALA A 398 15.15 -20.88 -23.77
CA ALA A 398 14.78 -19.62 -23.12
C ALA A 398 13.67 -19.86 -22.08
N ALA A 399 13.84 -19.32 -20.87
CA ALA A 399 12.85 -19.38 -19.80
C ALA A 399 11.77 -18.30 -19.99
N VAL A 400 11.04 -18.32 -21.10
CA VAL A 400 9.91 -17.41 -21.34
C VAL A 400 8.80 -17.74 -20.35
N GLY A 401 8.51 -16.82 -19.44
CA GLY A 401 7.54 -17.00 -18.36
C GLY A 401 6.26 -16.18 -18.52
N GLY A 402 6.19 -15.25 -19.49
CA GLY A 402 4.99 -14.46 -19.76
C GLY A 402 5.02 -13.75 -21.11
N ILE A 403 3.84 -13.28 -21.53
CA ILE A 403 3.61 -12.56 -22.78
C ILE A 403 3.14 -11.14 -22.49
N GLY A 404 3.87 -10.15 -22.98
CA GLY A 404 3.53 -8.73 -22.86
C GLY A 404 2.90 -8.20 -24.14
N LEU A 405 1.69 -7.67 -24.01
CA LEU A 405 0.99 -6.92 -25.05
C LEU A 405 1.06 -5.44 -24.66
N GLN A 406 1.80 -4.61 -25.41
CA GLN A 406 1.95 -3.21 -25.04
C GLN A 406 0.58 -2.52 -24.88
N GLY A 407 -0.41 -2.77 -25.75
CA GLY A 407 -1.75 -2.24 -25.52
C GLY A 407 -1.91 -0.78 -25.95
N HIS A 408 -1.16 -0.33 -26.97
CA HIS A 408 -1.31 1.01 -27.54
C HIS A 408 -2.52 1.07 -28.48
N VAL A 409 -3.71 1.31 -27.94
CA VAL A 409 -4.98 1.18 -28.67
C VAL A 409 -5.54 2.52 -29.13
N THR A 410 -6.20 2.55 -30.30
CA THR A 410 -6.86 3.76 -30.86
C THR A 410 -8.34 3.52 -31.24
N ASN A 411 -8.73 2.30 -31.61
CA ASN A 411 -10.12 1.95 -31.97
C ASN A 411 -10.47 0.54 -31.47
N PRO A 412 -10.64 0.31 -30.15
CA PRO A 412 -10.79 -1.04 -29.63
C PRO A 412 -12.06 -1.71 -30.16
N VAL A 413 -11.91 -2.94 -30.65
CA VAL A 413 -13.01 -3.86 -30.90
C VAL A 413 -12.78 -5.08 -30.04
N GLY A 414 -13.72 -5.34 -29.12
CA GLY A 414 -13.55 -6.35 -28.10
C GLY A 414 -13.35 -7.76 -28.67
N GLU A 415 -14.00 -8.08 -29.78
CA GLU A 415 -13.84 -9.36 -30.47
C GLU A 415 -12.46 -9.54 -31.12
N VAL A 416 -11.82 -8.47 -31.58
CA VAL A 416 -10.46 -8.53 -32.15
C VAL A 416 -9.44 -8.78 -31.03
N ILE A 417 -9.56 -8.03 -29.94
CA ILE A 417 -8.72 -8.20 -28.75
C ILE A 417 -8.90 -9.60 -28.16
N CYS A 418 -10.15 -10.07 -28.01
CA CYS A 418 -10.44 -11.39 -27.47
C CYS A 418 -9.86 -12.52 -28.33
N ASP A 419 -9.90 -12.40 -29.65
CA ASP A 419 -9.31 -13.39 -30.55
C ASP A 419 -7.79 -13.50 -30.38
N ALA A 420 -7.11 -12.35 -30.32
CA ALA A 420 -5.68 -12.32 -30.07
C ALA A 420 -5.34 -12.97 -28.71
N LEU A 421 -6.10 -12.65 -27.67
CA LEU A 421 -5.93 -13.26 -26.34
C LEU A 421 -6.23 -14.77 -26.33
N ASP A 422 -7.27 -15.23 -27.02
CA ASP A 422 -7.65 -16.64 -27.11
C ASP A 422 -6.54 -17.44 -27.83
N LYS A 423 -5.93 -16.88 -28.89
CA LYS A 423 -4.78 -17.46 -29.60
C LYS A 423 -3.53 -17.49 -28.72
N LEU A 424 -3.16 -16.39 -28.09
CA LEU A 424 -1.98 -16.34 -27.23
C LEU A 424 -2.10 -17.26 -26.01
N ALA A 425 -3.32 -17.48 -25.51
CA ALA A 425 -3.57 -18.41 -24.42
C ALA A 425 -3.24 -19.88 -24.74
N THR A 426 -3.10 -20.26 -26.03
CA THR A 426 -2.69 -21.63 -26.39
C THR A 426 -1.23 -21.92 -26.06
N THR A 427 -0.45 -20.91 -25.68
CA THR A 427 0.93 -21.07 -25.19
C THR A 427 1.01 -21.52 -23.74
N ASP A 428 -0.12 -21.51 -23.01
CA ASP A 428 -0.22 -21.71 -21.56
C ASP A 428 0.60 -20.71 -20.72
N LEU A 429 1.10 -19.62 -21.32
CA LEU A 429 1.78 -18.53 -20.62
C LEU A 429 0.80 -17.44 -20.16
N PRO A 430 1.06 -16.79 -19.01
CA PRO A 430 0.28 -15.65 -18.57
C PRO A 430 0.51 -14.45 -19.49
N VAL A 431 -0.59 -13.76 -19.83
CA VAL A 431 -0.60 -12.56 -20.67
C VAL A 431 -0.77 -11.32 -19.79
N TRP A 432 0.00 -10.28 -20.06
CA TRP A 432 -0.15 -8.97 -19.45
C TRP A 432 -0.37 -7.92 -20.53
N LEU A 433 -1.27 -6.97 -20.28
CA LEU A 433 -1.22 -5.71 -21.01
C LEU A 433 -0.19 -4.85 -20.28
N THR A 434 0.88 -4.45 -20.94
CA THR A 434 2.11 -4.00 -20.28
C THR A 434 2.34 -2.50 -20.38
N GLU A 435 1.71 -1.84 -21.33
CA GLU A 435 1.90 -0.42 -21.65
C GLU A 435 0.56 0.23 -22.11
N LEU A 436 -0.56 -0.18 -21.51
CA LEU A 436 -1.89 0.19 -21.97
C LEU A 436 -2.08 1.71 -21.98
N ASP A 437 -2.44 2.23 -23.14
CA ASP A 437 -3.01 3.56 -23.30
C ASP A 437 -4.04 3.57 -24.44
N VAL A 438 -5.10 4.36 -24.26
CA VAL A 438 -6.24 4.41 -25.18
C VAL A 438 -6.43 5.85 -25.61
N CYS A 439 -6.05 6.16 -26.84
CA CYS A 439 -6.09 7.52 -27.37
C CYS A 439 -7.44 7.84 -28.01
N GLU A 440 -8.12 8.83 -27.46
CA GLU A 440 -9.29 9.46 -28.08
C GLU A 440 -9.48 10.86 -27.51
N SER A 441 -9.59 11.83 -28.42
CA SER A 441 -9.72 13.26 -28.13
C SER A 441 -11.05 13.61 -27.43
N ASP A 442 -12.12 12.88 -27.74
CA ASP A 442 -13.38 12.99 -27.04
C ASP A 442 -13.35 12.12 -25.77
N VAL A 443 -13.33 12.76 -24.60
CA VAL A 443 -13.12 12.05 -23.32
C VAL A 443 -14.22 11.04 -22.97
N ASP A 444 -15.47 11.28 -23.40
CA ASP A 444 -16.58 10.35 -23.20
C ASP A 444 -16.35 9.07 -24.01
N LEU A 445 -15.88 9.25 -25.26
CA LEU A 445 -15.60 8.15 -26.16
C LEU A 445 -14.34 7.39 -25.74
N ARG A 446 -13.32 8.11 -25.25
CA ARG A 446 -12.14 7.51 -24.61
C ARG A 446 -12.52 6.64 -23.42
N ALA A 447 -13.41 7.12 -22.56
CA ALA A 447 -13.90 6.36 -21.42
C ALA A 447 -14.56 5.05 -21.86
N ASP A 448 -15.40 5.12 -22.89
CA ASP A 448 -16.05 3.94 -23.42
C ASP A 448 -15.07 2.95 -24.08
N ASP A 449 -14.04 3.45 -24.77
CA ASP A 449 -13.01 2.63 -25.40
C ASP A 449 -12.09 1.96 -24.38
N LEU A 450 -11.71 2.70 -23.33
CA LEU A 450 -10.98 2.15 -22.21
C LEU A 450 -11.78 1.01 -21.53
N GLU A 451 -13.09 1.18 -21.35
CA GLU A 451 -13.94 0.11 -20.81
C GLU A 451 -13.94 -1.14 -21.70
N VAL A 452 -13.88 -1.01 -23.02
CA VAL A 452 -13.77 -2.18 -23.92
C VAL A 452 -12.51 -2.97 -23.61
N VAL A 453 -11.34 -2.32 -23.65
CA VAL A 453 -10.06 -3.00 -23.44
C VAL A 453 -9.98 -3.63 -22.05
N LEU A 454 -10.33 -2.86 -21.01
CA LEU A 454 -10.26 -3.33 -19.63
C LEU A 454 -11.21 -4.51 -19.36
N ARG A 455 -12.43 -4.50 -19.93
CA ARG A 455 -13.36 -5.63 -19.75
C ARG A 455 -12.92 -6.89 -20.49
N GLU A 456 -12.33 -6.77 -21.68
CA GLU A 456 -11.79 -7.92 -22.39
C GLU A 456 -10.62 -8.53 -21.62
N ALA A 457 -9.65 -7.70 -21.22
CA ALA A 457 -8.50 -8.11 -20.43
C ALA A 457 -8.93 -8.76 -19.10
N TYR A 458 -9.79 -8.09 -18.33
CA TYR A 458 -10.23 -8.60 -17.03
C TYR A 458 -11.06 -9.89 -17.16
N ALA A 459 -11.88 -10.05 -18.19
CA ALA A 459 -12.69 -11.26 -18.38
C ALA A 459 -11.89 -12.46 -18.93
N HIS A 460 -10.69 -12.25 -19.47
CA HIS A 460 -9.91 -13.29 -20.13
C HIS A 460 -9.07 -14.11 -19.13
N PRO A 461 -9.19 -15.46 -19.09
CA PRO A 461 -8.54 -16.28 -18.07
C PRO A 461 -7.01 -16.32 -18.12
N ALA A 462 -6.42 -16.10 -19.30
CA ALA A 462 -4.96 -16.05 -19.48
C ALA A 462 -4.36 -14.68 -19.12
N VAL A 463 -5.17 -13.62 -19.01
CA VAL A 463 -4.66 -12.30 -18.64
C VAL A 463 -4.50 -12.23 -17.14
N GLU A 464 -3.33 -11.81 -16.67
CA GLU A 464 -2.99 -11.77 -15.25
C GLU A 464 -2.70 -10.38 -14.70
N GLY A 465 -2.57 -9.36 -15.55
CA GLY A 465 -2.41 -7.98 -15.10
C GLY A 465 -2.50 -6.96 -16.23
N VAL A 466 -2.65 -5.69 -15.85
CA VAL A 466 -2.68 -4.54 -16.77
C VAL A 466 -1.81 -3.42 -16.21
N MET A 467 -0.88 -2.92 -17.00
CA MET A 467 -0.03 -1.77 -16.70
C MET A 467 -0.38 -0.64 -17.65
N PHE A 468 -0.63 0.56 -17.13
CA PHE A 468 -0.89 1.75 -17.94
C PHE A 468 0.41 2.47 -18.30
N TRP A 469 0.58 2.90 -19.56
CA TRP A 469 1.77 3.67 -19.96
C TRP A 469 1.63 5.18 -19.69
N GLY A 470 1.45 5.48 -18.41
CA GLY A 470 1.13 6.80 -17.89
C GLY A 470 -0.39 7.01 -17.78
N PHE A 471 -0.79 8.03 -17.05
CA PHE A 471 -2.21 8.33 -16.85
C PHE A 471 -2.52 9.83 -16.68
N MET A 472 -1.51 10.70 -16.65
CA MET A 472 -1.68 12.12 -16.37
C MET A 472 -1.39 12.99 -17.60
N GLN A 473 -2.31 13.90 -17.91
CA GLN A 473 -2.21 14.80 -19.06
C GLN A 473 -0.92 15.64 -18.98
N GLY A 474 -0.21 15.72 -20.10
CA GLY A 474 1.09 16.40 -20.19
C GLY A 474 2.28 15.58 -19.69
N HIS A 475 2.04 14.39 -19.14
CA HIS A 475 3.05 13.45 -18.66
C HIS A 475 2.88 12.05 -19.28
N MET A 476 2.34 12.00 -20.50
CA MET A 476 2.18 10.78 -21.28
C MET A 476 2.81 10.97 -22.65
N TRP A 477 3.40 9.90 -23.19
CA TRP A 477 4.02 9.94 -24.51
C TRP A 477 2.99 10.08 -25.64
N ARG A 478 1.82 9.43 -25.49
CA ARG A 478 0.66 9.61 -26.37
C ARG A 478 -0.29 10.66 -25.83
N GLN A 479 -0.69 11.57 -26.70
CA GLN A 479 -1.71 12.57 -26.41
C GLN A 479 -3.09 11.90 -26.28
N ASP A 480 -4.01 12.57 -25.59
CA ASP A 480 -5.40 12.15 -25.49
C ASP A 480 -5.62 10.75 -24.90
N ALA A 481 -4.71 10.24 -24.06
CA ALA A 481 -4.85 8.97 -23.34
C ALA A 481 -4.99 9.08 -21.81
N CYS A 482 -5.02 10.31 -21.27
CA CYS A 482 -4.97 10.54 -19.83
C CYS A 482 -6.26 10.15 -19.09
N LEU A 483 -6.10 9.63 -17.87
CA LEU A 483 -7.18 9.41 -16.89
C LEU A 483 -7.35 10.63 -15.98
N VAL A 484 -6.26 11.37 -15.79
CA VAL A 484 -6.15 12.53 -14.90
C VAL A 484 -5.67 13.72 -15.73
N ASN A 485 -6.38 14.85 -15.63
CA ASN A 485 -6.02 16.09 -16.31
C ASN A 485 -4.77 16.74 -15.68
N SER A 486 -4.20 17.75 -16.34
CA SER A 486 -2.95 18.39 -15.89
C SER A 486 -3.11 19.13 -14.55
N ASP A 487 -4.33 19.59 -14.26
CA ASP A 487 -4.70 20.16 -12.96
C ASP A 487 -4.95 19.10 -11.89
N GLY A 488 -4.78 17.82 -12.22
CA GLY A 488 -4.97 16.64 -11.38
C GLY A 488 -6.43 16.30 -11.05
N THR A 489 -7.40 16.81 -11.80
CA THR A 489 -8.78 16.32 -11.78
C THR A 489 -8.90 15.00 -12.54
N VAL A 490 -9.74 14.09 -12.05
CA VAL A 490 -10.05 12.83 -12.75
C VAL A 490 -11.08 13.15 -13.85
N ASN A 491 -10.82 12.69 -15.08
CA ASN A 491 -11.75 12.85 -16.20
C ASN A 491 -12.63 11.61 -16.40
N ASP A 492 -13.55 11.63 -17.37
CA ASP A 492 -14.52 10.54 -17.55
C ASP A 492 -13.89 9.17 -17.82
N ALA A 493 -12.70 9.12 -18.42
CA ALA A 493 -11.95 7.87 -18.59
C ALA A 493 -11.36 7.38 -17.26
N GLY A 494 -10.84 8.29 -16.43
CA GLY A 494 -10.38 7.95 -15.08
C GLY A 494 -11.51 7.52 -14.15
N GLU A 495 -12.67 8.18 -14.21
CA GLU A 495 -13.86 7.77 -13.45
C GLU A 495 -14.35 6.41 -13.92
N ARG A 496 -14.34 6.13 -15.23
CA ARG A 496 -14.69 4.80 -15.75
C ARG A 496 -13.76 3.71 -15.23
N PHE A 497 -12.46 3.97 -15.16
CA PHE A 497 -11.50 3.04 -14.56
C PHE A 497 -11.79 2.78 -13.06
N ILE A 498 -12.05 3.85 -12.29
CA ILE A 498 -12.40 3.74 -10.87
C ILE A 498 -13.71 2.96 -10.68
N ASP A 499 -14.72 3.21 -11.52
CA ASP A 499 -16.00 2.51 -11.48
C ASP A 499 -15.87 1.02 -11.80
N LEU A 500 -15.03 0.65 -12.78
CA LEU A 500 -14.72 -0.75 -13.07
C LEU A 500 -14.01 -1.42 -11.90
N ARG A 501 -13.03 -0.75 -11.28
CA ARG A 501 -12.38 -1.26 -10.06
C ARG A 501 -13.38 -1.49 -8.93
N ARG A 502 -14.34 -0.58 -8.74
CA ARG A 502 -15.43 -0.75 -7.77
C ARG A 502 -16.36 -1.90 -8.14
N GLU A 503 -16.72 -2.04 -9.43
CA GLU A 503 -17.51 -3.17 -9.95
C GLU A 503 -16.81 -4.50 -9.69
N TRP A 504 -15.47 -4.53 -9.76
CA TRP A 504 -14.63 -5.70 -9.55
C TRP A 504 -14.16 -5.90 -8.09
N THR A 505 -14.84 -5.28 -7.14
CA THR A 505 -14.59 -5.44 -5.71
C THR A 505 -15.80 -6.09 -5.03
N SER A 506 -15.57 -7.12 -4.23
CA SER A 506 -16.63 -7.87 -3.57
C SER A 506 -16.93 -7.37 -2.17
N HIS A 507 -18.22 -7.19 -1.90
CA HIS A 507 -18.76 -7.03 -0.56
C HIS A 507 -19.97 -7.96 -0.40
N ALA A 508 -20.06 -8.65 0.72
CA ALA A 508 -21.23 -9.46 1.04
C ALA A 508 -21.71 -9.14 2.46
N ARG A 509 -23.02 -9.26 2.69
CA ARG A 509 -23.62 -9.12 4.01
C ARG A 509 -24.81 -10.05 4.14
N GLY A 510 -25.08 -10.53 5.33
CA GLY A 510 -26.24 -11.36 5.61
C GLY A 510 -26.17 -11.94 7.01
N HIS A 511 -26.77 -13.10 7.21
CA HIS A 511 -26.77 -13.78 8.49
C HIS A 511 -26.28 -15.22 8.32
N ILE A 512 -25.72 -15.77 9.40
CA ILE A 512 -25.37 -17.19 9.47
C ILE A 512 -26.65 -18.02 9.37
N ASP A 513 -26.64 -19.04 8.50
CA ASP A 513 -27.76 -19.96 8.32
C ASP A 513 -27.93 -20.96 9.48
N GLY A 514 -28.93 -21.83 9.40
CA GLY A 514 -29.23 -22.83 10.44
C GLY A 514 -28.13 -23.90 10.61
N ASP A 515 -27.24 -24.03 9.63
CA ASP A 515 -26.14 -24.99 9.62
C ASP A 515 -24.81 -24.34 10.06
N GLY A 516 -24.81 -23.06 10.45
CA GLY A 516 -23.59 -22.35 10.84
C GLY A 516 -22.80 -21.79 9.66
N HIS A 517 -23.38 -21.66 8.47
CA HIS A 517 -22.67 -21.22 7.28
C HIS A 517 -23.03 -19.80 6.83
N PHE A 518 -22.07 -19.13 6.20
CA PHE A 518 -22.32 -17.94 5.38
C PHE A 518 -21.74 -18.15 3.98
N LYS A 519 -22.59 -18.06 2.96
CA LYS A 519 -22.22 -18.34 1.57
C LYS A 519 -22.26 -17.04 0.76
N PHE A 520 -21.23 -16.80 -0.03
CA PHE A 520 -21.20 -15.69 -0.98
C PHE A 520 -20.31 -16.05 -2.17
N ARG A 521 -20.37 -15.25 -3.24
CA ARG A 521 -19.51 -15.41 -4.41
C ARG A 521 -18.62 -14.17 -4.55
N GLY A 522 -17.32 -14.33 -4.37
CA GLY A 522 -16.35 -13.24 -4.27
C GLY A 522 -15.31 -13.26 -5.38
N PHE A 523 -14.82 -12.09 -5.77
CA PHE A 523 -13.63 -11.92 -6.63
C PHE A 523 -12.38 -12.50 -5.98
N HIS A 524 -11.40 -12.94 -6.76
CA HIS A 524 -10.14 -13.41 -6.19
C HIS A 524 -9.39 -12.28 -5.48
N GLY A 525 -8.88 -12.56 -4.29
CA GLY A 525 -8.21 -11.56 -3.46
C GLY A 525 -8.32 -11.82 -1.98
N THR A 526 -7.83 -10.88 -1.18
CA THR A 526 -7.85 -10.98 0.28
C THR A 526 -9.10 -10.30 0.83
N TYR A 527 -9.71 -10.90 1.84
CA TYR A 527 -10.95 -10.48 2.46
C TYR A 527 -10.79 -10.33 3.96
N VAL A 528 -11.65 -9.51 4.55
CA VAL A 528 -11.98 -9.56 5.97
C VAL A 528 -13.46 -9.92 6.13
N VAL A 529 -13.76 -10.88 6.99
CA VAL A 529 -15.12 -11.11 7.50
C VAL A 529 -15.25 -10.52 8.89
N GLN A 530 -16.37 -9.85 9.12
CA GLN A 530 -16.86 -9.32 10.38
C GLN A 530 -18.09 -10.14 10.77
N LEU A 531 -18.02 -10.83 11.91
CA LEU A 531 -19.15 -11.52 12.53
C LEU A 531 -19.63 -10.71 13.71
N ALA A 532 -20.94 -10.42 13.79
CA ALA A 532 -21.57 -9.77 14.92
C ALA A 532 -22.61 -10.72 15.56
N THR A 533 -22.34 -11.16 16.78
CA THR A 533 -23.21 -12.02 17.59
C THR A 533 -23.83 -11.21 18.72
N ALA A 534 -24.77 -11.81 19.48
CA ALA A 534 -25.31 -11.20 20.69
C ALA A 534 -24.23 -10.94 21.78
N THR A 535 -23.08 -11.60 21.69
CA THR A 535 -22.00 -11.51 22.68
C THR A 535 -20.84 -10.62 22.24
N GLY A 536 -20.75 -10.17 20.97
CA GLY A 536 -19.69 -9.27 20.49
C GLY A 536 -19.48 -9.30 18.97
N LYS A 537 -18.46 -8.57 18.48
CA LYS A 537 -18.00 -8.62 17.09
C LYS A 537 -16.66 -9.39 16.99
N MET A 538 -16.36 -9.97 15.83
CA MET A 538 -15.12 -10.71 15.54
C MET A 538 -14.70 -10.47 14.10
N HIS A 539 -13.39 -10.36 13.84
CA HIS A 539 -12.82 -10.25 12.49
C HIS A 539 -11.89 -11.40 12.16
N LYS A 540 -11.96 -11.87 10.92
CA LYS A 540 -11.00 -12.82 10.35
C LYS A 540 -10.64 -12.45 8.93
N THR A 541 -9.37 -12.59 8.57
CA THR A 541 -8.89 -12.43 7.20
C THR A 541 -8.75 -13.78 6.52
N PHE A 542 -9.07 -13.84 5.23
CA PHE A 542 -8.88 -15.02 4.40
C PHE A 542 -8.62 -14.60 2.96
N THR A 543 -8.09 -15.51 2.15
CA THR A 543 -7.85 -15.29 0.71
C THR A 543 -8.79 -16.16 -0.11
N VAL A 544 -9.38 -15.58 -1.14
CA VAL A 544 -10.13 -16.30 -2.16
C VAL A 544 -9.21 -16.47 -3.36
N GLU A 545 -8.70 -17.68 -3.53
CA GLU A 545 -7.83 -18.04 -4.65
C GLU A 545 -8.65 -18.61 -5.83
N LYS A 546 -8.08 -18.56 -7.03
CA LYS A 546 -8.65 -19.15 -8.24
C LYS A 546 -8.96 -20.64 -8.02
N GLY A 547 -10.14 -21.10 -8.46
CA GLY A 547 -10.50 -22.52 -8.40
C GLY A 547 -11.93 -22.81 -8.84
N ASP A 548 -12.16 -24.03 -9.31
CA ASP A 548 -13.43 -24.44 -9.95
C ASP A 548 -14.47 -24.99 -8.97
N THR A 549 -14.06 -25.31 -7.73
CA THR A 549 -14.95 -25.80 -6.67
C THR A 549 -15.17 -24.71 -5.61
N PRO A 550 -16.30 -24.71 -4.89
CA PRO A 550 -16.51 -23.76 -3.79
C PRO A 550 -15.35 -23.83 -2.78
N LEU A 551 -14.82 -22.66 -2.39
CA LEU A 551 -13.83 -22.54 -1.33
C LEU A 551 -14.55 -22.65 0.01
N VAL A 552 -14.30 -23.72 0.74
CA VAL A 552 -14.87 -23.95 2.06
C VAL A 552 -13.83 -23.61 3.10
N LEU A 553 -14.11 -22.59 3.92
CA LEU A 553 -13.21 -22.14 4.97
C LEU A 553 -13.87 -22.41 6.32
N ASP A 554 -13.16 -23.16 7.15
CA ASP A 554 -13.51 -23.27 8.55
C ASP A 554 -13.04 -21.99 9.25
N MET A 555 -14.00 -21.20 9.70
CA MET A 555 -13.77 -19.93 10.38
C MET A 555 -13.69 -20.13 11.89
N ASP A 556 -13.63 -21.35 12.41
CA ASP A 556 -13.23 -21.67 13.78
C ASP A 556 -11.80 -22.19 13.82
N GLU A 557 -11.36 -22.90 12.79
CA GLU A 557 -9.95 -23.21 12.55
C GLU A 557 -9.19 -21.93 12.22
N THR A 558 -8.71 -21.31 13.27
CA THR A 558 -8.01 -20.05 13.13
C THR A 558 -6.52 -20.30 13.18
N THR A 559 -5.79 -19.49 12.41
CA THR A 559 -4.42 -19.01 12.62
C THR A 559 -4.22 -18.32 13.99
N HIS A 560 -4.88 -18.83 15.02
CA HIS A 560 -4.63 -18.51 16.40
C HIS A 560 -3.54 -19.46 16.90
N LEU A 561 -2.47 -18.92 17.46
CA LEU A 561 -1.76 -19.60 18.54
C LEU A 561 -2.68 -19.55 19.78
N VAL A 562 -3.86 -20.19 19.75
CA VAL A 562 -4.60 -20.40 21.01
C VAL A 562 -3.76 -21.39 21.80
N MET A 563 -3.29 -21.00 22.99
CA MET A 563 -3.20 -21.98 24.06
C MET A 563 -4.64 -22.38 24.36
N ASN A 564 -5.18 -23.41 23.69
CA ASN A 564 -6.56 -23.84 23.92
C ASN A 564 -6.82 -23.95 25.43
N HIS A 565 -8.04 -23.55 25.81
CA HIS A 565 -8.63 -23.70 27.13
C HIS A 565 -8.31 -25.06 27.73
N VAL A 566 -8.28 -25.11 29.06
CA VAL A 566 -8.11 -26.33 29.85
C VAL A 566 -9.05 -27.44 29.35
N GLU A 567 -8.56 -28.33 28.48
CA GLU A 567 -9.31 -29.51 28.04
C GLU A 567 -9.49 -30.48 29.21
N HIS A 568 -10.61 -31.21 29.20
CA HIS A 568 -10.90 -32.27 30.17
C HIS A 568 -9.75 -33.28 30.24
N CYS A 569 -9.18 -33.45 31.44
CA CYS A 569 -8.51 -34.70 31.78
C CYS A 569 -9.49 -35.51 32.64
N GLU A 570 -10.18 -36.45 32.01
CA GLU A 570 -10.61 -37.66 32.71
C GLU A 570 -9.36 -38.58 32.85
N ASP A 571 -9.26 -39.21 34.02
CA ASP A 571 -8.33 -40.28 34.39
C ASP A 571 -6.87 -39.94 34.74
N GLY A 572 -6.66 -39.76 36.05
CA GLY A 572 -5.76 -40.61 36.85
C GLY A 572 -4.36 -40.92 36.32
N GLY A 573 -3.43 -39.98 36.45
CA GLY A 573 -2.00 -40.24 36.34
C GLY A 573 -1.18 -38.96 36.37
N GLY A 574 -0.48 -38.69 37.47
CA GLY A 574 0.26 -37.45 37.66
C GLY A 574 1.35 -37.24 36.60
N LEU A 575 1.26 -36.16 35.81
CA LEU A 575 2.39 -35.30 35.38
C LEU A 575 2.05 -34.10 34.45
N ALA A 576 0.81 -33.84 34.04
CA ALA A 576 0.54 -32.64 33.22
C ALA A 576 -0.80 -31.97 33.55
N VAL A 577 -0.72 -30.81 34.20
CA VAL A 577 -1.87 -29.95 34.46
C VAL A 577 -2.08 -29.08 33.21
N ALA A 578 -2.91 -29.53 32.26
CA ALA A 578 -3.32 -28.75 31.08
C ALA A 578 -2.17 -28.18 30.20
N GLY A 579 -1.07 -28.93 30.05
CA GLY A 579 0.11 -28.52 29.29
C GLY A 579 1.05 -27.53 30.00
N TRP A 580 0.74 -27.14 31.25
CA TRP A 580 1.64 -26.38 32.12
C TRP A 580 2.52 -27.31 32.94
N THR A 581 3.78 -26.91 33.13
CA THR A 581 4.75 -27.57 34.01
C THR A 581 5.24 -26.60 35.08
N PRO A 582 5.61 -27.08 36.28
CA PRO A 582 6.24 -26.24 37.28
C PRO A 582 7.55 -25.66 36.74
N SER A 583 7.71 -24.35 36.85
CA SER A 583 9.02 -23.70 36.83
C SER A 583 9.56 -23.69 38.26
N GLY A 584 10.74 -24.27 38.48
CA GLY A 584 11.36 -24.34 39.80
C GLY A 584 10.69 -25.33 40.77
N SER A 585 10.62 -24.99 42.06
CA SER A 585 10.25 -25.94 43.12
C SER A 585 8.77 -25.96 43.54
N CYS A 586 7.90 -25.32 42.77
CA CYS A 586 6.47 -25.19 43.09
C CYS A 586 5.62 -26.41 42.66
N THR A 587 4.35 -26.42 43.07
CA THR A 587 3.35 -27.44 42.70
C THR A 587 2.21 -26.80 41.91
N LEU A 588 1.70 -27.48 40.88
CA LEU A 588 0.62 -26.99 40.03
C LEU A 588 -0.70 -27.71 40.31
N SER A 589 -1.82 -26.97 40.27
CA SER A 589 -3.18 -27.49 40.36
C SER A 589 -4.16 -26.63 39.56
N VAL A 590 -5.27 -27.21 39.06
CA VAL A 590 -6.33 -26.47 38.36
C VAL A 590 -7.50 -26.22 39.31
N HIS A 591 -8.07 -25.03 39.22
CA HIS A 591 -9.20 -24.58 40.03
C HIS A 591 -10.16 -23.75 39.18
N ASP A 592 -11.36 -23.56 39.70
CA ASP A 592 -12.39 -22.69 39.14
C ASP A 592 -12.68 -21.54 40.12
N ASP A 593 -12.86 -20.34 39.58
CA ASP A 593 -13.23 -19.10 40.24
C ASP A 593 -14.42 -18.50 39.47
N PRO A 594 -15.48 -17.96 40.09
CA PRO A 594 -16.41 -17.10 39.37
C PRO A 594 -15.62 -16.03 38.59
N ALA A 595 -15.82 -15.98 37.28
CA ALA A 595 -15.08 -15.07 36.40
C ALA A 595 -15.13 -13.63 36.97
N PRO A 596 -13.98 -12.92 37.10
CA PRO A 596 -13.95 -11.55 37.58
C PRO A 596 -14.89 -10.67 36.76
N GLU A 597 -15.51 -9.68 37.42
CA GLU A 597 -16.21 -8.61 36.69
C GLU A 597 -15.19 -7.94 35.76
N THR A 598 -15.36 -8.08 34.45
CA THR A 598 -14.56 -7.32 33.48
C THR A 598 -14.85 -5.84 33.70
N PRO A 599 -13.84 -4.99 33.94
CA PRO A 599 -14.05 -3.55 33.96
C PRO A 599 -14.74 -3.13 32.66
N PRO A 600 -15.75 -2.23 32.70
CA PRO A 600 -16.36 -1.74 31.48
C PRO A 600 -15.30 -1.08 30.60
N PRO A 601 -15.38 -1.22 29.26
CA PRO A 601 -14.52 -0.45 28.36
C PRO A 601 -14.69 1.04 28.67
N HIS A 602 -13.56 1.76 28.76
CA HIS A 602 -13.58 3.18 29.10
C HIS A 602 -14.45 3.97 28.11
N PRO A 603 -15.13 5.06 28.55
CA PRO A 603 -16.00 5.85 27.68
C PRO A 603 -15.27 6.48 26.47
N LEU A 604 -13.94 6.59 26.50
CA LEU A 604 -13.12 7.03 25.35
C LEU A 604 -12.88 5.92 24.30
N SER A 605 -13.03 4.64 24.67
CA SER A 605 -12.96 3.47 23.78
C SER A 605 -14.35 2.92 23.39
N ALA A 606 -15.43 3.55 23.87
CA ALA A 606 -16.79 3.13 23.62
C ALA A 606 -17.29 3.65 22.26
N THR A 607 -16.69 3.18 21.16
CA THR A 607 -17.41 3.12 19.89
C THR A 607 -17.42 1.72 19.34
N GLU A 608 -18.52 1.34 18.68
CA GLU A 608 -18.79 0.02 18.06
C GLU A 608 -17.72 -0.51 17.08
N ASP A 609 -16.65 0.26 16.84
CA ASP A 609 -15.53 0.02 15.93
C ASP A 609 -14.25 -0.50 16.62
N ASP A 610 -14.16 -0.48 17.97
CA ASP A 610 -13.05 -1.06 18.75
C ASP A 610 -13.29 -2.55 19.10
N ALA A 611 -14.43 -3.12 18.69
CA ALA A 611 -14.82 -4.50 18.97
C ALA A 611 -14.09 -5.55 18.11
N ASP A 612 -13.01 -5.15 17.43
CA ASP A 612 -12.35 -5.94 16.38
C ASP A 612 -11.16 -6.76 16.90
N GLU A 613 -10.70 -6.52 18.13
CA GLU A 613 -9.53 -7.20 18.72
C GLU A 613 -9.94 -8.12 19.89
N PRO A 614 -9.49 -9.39 19.89
CA PRO A 614 -9.83 -10.34 20.94
C PRO A 614 -9.06 -10.01 22.24
N ARG A 615 -9.67 -9.27 23.17
CA ARG A 615 -9.24 -9.30 24.58
C ARG A 615 -9.70 -10.64 25.20
N PRO A 616 -8.83 -11.40 25.89
CA PRO A 616 -9.21 -12.66 26.49
C PRO A 616 -10.29 -12.42 27.55
N ARG A 617 -11.50 -12.95 27.32
CA ARG A 617 -12.55 -12.96 28.35
C ARG A 617 -12.18 -13.97 29.42
N PRO A 618 -12.29 -13.62 30.71
CA PRO A 618 -11.99 -14.54 31.78
C PRO A 618 -12.93 -15.75 31.75
N SER A 619 -12.35 -16.95 31.61
CA SER A 619 -13.07 -18.22 31.59
C SER A 619 -13.53 -18.67 32.97
N GLY A 620 -12.94 -18.11 34.02
CA GLY A 620 -13.10 -18.56 35.41
C GLY A 620 -12.23 -19.75 35.77
N ARG A 621 -11.53 -20.39 34.83
CA ARG A 621 -10.69 -21.56 35.10
C ARG A 621 -9.21 -21.19 35.09
N TYR A 622 -8.49 -21.54 36.15
CA TYR A 622 -7.10 -21.10 36.33
C TYR A 622 -6.16 -22.19 36.83
N VAL A 623 -4.87 -22.00 36.55
CA VAL A 623 -3.78 -22.83 37.08
C VAL A 623 -3.15 -22.10 38.26
N LEU A 624 -3.03 -22.78 39.40
CA LEU A 624 -2.39 -22.31 40.61
C LEU A 624 -0.99 -22.92 40.73
N ALA A 625 0.02 -22.06 40.83
CA ALA A 625 1.37 -22.42 41.28
C ALA A 625 1.51 -22.12 42.78
N ALA A 626 1.48 -23.17 43.60
CA ALA A 626 1.54 -23.10 45.05
C ALA A 626 2.89 -23.57 45.60
N HIS A 627 3.20 -23.17 46.85
CA HIS A 627 4.43 -23.55 47.57
C HIS A 627 5.71 -23.06 46.87
N ARG A 628 5.66 -21.86 46.31
CA ARG A 628 6.79 -21.22 45.63
C ARG A 628 7.90 -20.87 46.63
N ALA A 629 9.14 -21.33 46.40
CA ALA A 629 10.29 -21.09 47.27
C ALA A 629 11.15 -19.87 46.85
N GLY A 630 10.84 -19.26 45.70
CA GLY A 630 11.52 -18.07 45.20
C GLY A 630 10.80 -17.40 44.03
N GLU A 631 11.28 -16.23 43.64
CA GLU A 631 10.65 -15.37 42.62
C GLU A 631 10.64 -15.98 41.20
N ARG A 632 11.54 -16.92 40.92
CA ARG A 632 11.62 -17.66 39.64
C ARG A 632 10.75 -18.93 39.61
N ASP A 633 10.21 -19.35 40.76
CA ASP A 633 9.26 -20.44 40.80
C ASP A 633 7.93 -19.98 40.20
N GLY A 634 7.21 -20.83 39.47
CA GLY A 634 5.97 -20.45 38.81
C GLY A 634 5.51 -21.43 37.75
N LEU A 635 4.90 -20.93 36.69
CA LEU A 635 4.35 -21.75 35.61
C LEU A 635 5.24 -21.66 34.37
N CYS A 636 5.43 -22.77 33.67
CA CYS A 636 6.12 -22.84 32.38
C CYS A 636 5.26 -23.60 31.36
N ARG A 637 5.24 -23.12 30.11
CA ARG A 637 4.62 -23.85 29.00
C ARG A 637 5.35 -23.57 27.69
N GLU A 638 5.62 -24.62 26.94
CA GLU A 638 6.14 -24.49 25.57
C GLU A 638 5.03 -24.04 24.61
N LEU A 639 5.36 -23.12 23.71
CA LEU A 639 4.45 -22.71 22.65
C LEU A 639 4.18 -23.89 21.71
N SER A 640 2.94 -24.02 21.26
CA SER A 640 2.52 -25.12 20.38
C SER A 640 3.22 -25.10 19.01
N ARG A 641 3.77 -23.95 18.60
CA ARG A 641 4.64 -23.78 17.43
C ARG A 641 5.74 -22.78 17.75
N ALA A 642 6.87 -22.91 17.08
CA ALA A 642 7.93 -21.92 17.15
C ALA A 642 7.46 -20.55 16.60
N PRO A 643 7.84 -19.43 17.23
CA PRO A 643 7.62 -18.11 16.67
C PRO A 643 8.43 -17.91 15.39
N ALA A 644 7.88 -17.14 14.45
CA ALA A 644 8.59 -16.75 13.23
C ALA A 644 9.60 -15.63 13.52
N ALA A 645 10.69 -15.63 12.77
CA ALA A 645 11.69 -14.57 12.77
C ALA A 645 11.05 -13.21 12.41
N LYS A 646 11.47 -12.15 13.10
CA LYS A 646 11.07 -10.75 12.89
C LYS A 646 9.57 -10.45 12.95
N VAL A 647 8.76 -11.39 13.46
CA VAL A 647 7.33 -11.18 13.71
C VAL A 647 7.12 -10.82 15.17
N THR A 648 6.43 -9.70 15.42
CA THR A 648 6.02 -9.31 16.77
C THR A 648 4.80 -10.11 17.21
N TYR A 649 4.86 -10.67 18.41
CA TYR A 649 3.79 -11.41 19.06
C TYR A 649 3.30 -10.65 20.30
N ARG A 650 1.99 -10.68 20.52
CA ARG A 650 1.34 -10.23 21.75
C ARG A 650 1.20 -11.38 22.72
N VAL A 651 1.37 -11.09 24.00
CA VAL A 651 1.01 -11.98 25.12
C VAL A 651 -0.05 -11.28 25.97
N ALA A 652 -1.16 -11.96 26.28
CA ALA A 652 -2.22 -11.39 27.11
C ALA A 652 -2.92 -12.46 27.95
N GLY A 653 -3.33 -12.13 29.17
CA GLY A 653 -4.10 -13.04 30.03
C GLY A 653 -4.37 -12.42 31.40
N TRP A 654 -4.76 -13.25 32.35
CA TRP A 654 -5.13 -12.82 33.71
C TRP A 654 -4.27 -13.52 34.75
N VAL A 655 -3.81 -12.75 35.74
CA VAL A 655 -3.01 -13.26 36.86
C VAL A 655 -3.60 -12.83 38.19
N GLY A 656 -3.43 -13.65 39.22
CA GLY A 656 -3.93 -13.37 40.57
C GLY A 656 -3.00 -13.90 41.64
N LEU A 657 -3.09 -13.35 42.85
CA LEU A 657 -2.23 -13.72 43.97
C LEU A 657 -3.06 -14.23 45.16
N GLN A 658 -2.57 -15.28 45.82
CA GLN A 658 -3.16 -15.83 47.05
C GLN A 658 -2.09 -16.47 47.98
N GLY A 659 -2.52 -16.99 49.13
CA GLY A 659 -1.67 -17.77 50.04
C GLY A 659 -1.18 -17.01 51.27
N ALA A 660 -0.46 -17.70 52.16
CA ALA A 660 -0.07 -17.19 53.49
C ALA A 660 0.87 -15.97 53.46
N GLY A 661 1.61 -15.76 52.36
CA GLY A 661 2.45 -14.59 52.13
C GLY A 661 1.75 -13.40 51.48
N ALA A 662 0.47 -13.54 51.08
CA ALA A 662 -0.31 -12.51 50.42
C ALA A 662 -1.42 -12.01 51.37
N ALA A 663 -1.08 -11.13 52.31
CA ALA A 663 -2.08 -10.47 53.15
C ALA A 663 -3.01 -9.60 52.29
N ASP A 664 -4.26 -9.42 52.71
CA ASP A 664 -5.25 -8.60 51.99
C ASP A 664 -4.69 -7.20 51.69
N GLY A 665 -4.71 -6.81 50.41
CA GLY A 665 -4.21 -5.52 49.92
C GLY A 665 -2.71 -5.47 49.60
N CYS A 666 -1.95 -6.56 49.75
CA CYS A 666 -0.56 -6.62 49.29
C CYS A 666 -0.49 -6.72 47.75
N CYS A 667 0.41 -5.94 47.13
CA CYS A 667 0.65 -5.96 45.69
C CYS A 667 2.02 -6.55 45.35
N HIS A 668 2.08 -7.46 44.39
CA HIS A 668 3.34 -8.01 43.89
C HIS A 668 3.39 -8.00 42.36
N ALA A 669 4.59 -7.81 41.81
CA ALA A 669 4.83 -7.89 40.39
C ALA A 669 4.72 -9.35 39.92
N VAL A 670 3.93 -9.57 38.87
CA VAL A 670 3.87 -10.80 38.11
C VAL A 670 4.43 -10.53 36.73
N ARG A 671 5.34 -11.39 36.29
CA ARG A 671 6.03 -11.31 35.00
C ARG A 671 5.64 -12.50 34.15
N VAL A 672 5.40 -12.22 32.87
CA VAL A 672 5.47 -13.21 31.80
C VAL A 672 6.79 -13.00 31.07
N GLU A 673 7.59 -14.04 30.93
CA GLU A 673 8.87 -14.02 30.22
C GLU A 673 8.82 -15.09 29.12
N VAL A 674 9.17 -14.73 27.88
CA VAL A 674 9.25 -15.67 26.76
C VAL A 674 10.71 -15.92 26.43
N CYS A 675 11.14 -17.18 26.46
CA CYS A 675 12.52 -17.56 26.14
C CYS A 675 12.57 -18.53 24.96
N THR A 676 13.59 -18.36 24.11
CA THR A 676 13.92 -19.30 23.03
C THR A 676 14.59 -20.57 23.56
N ASP A 677 14.82 -21.56 22.69
CA ASP A 677 15.37 -22.88 23.07
C ASP A 677 16.80 -22.84 23.62
N ASP A 678 17.55 -21.79 23.31
CA ASP A 678 18.86 -21.46 23.91
C ASP A 678 18.77 -20.82 25.30
N GLY A 679 17.55 -20.59 25.80
CA GLY A 679 17.27 -19.97 27.10
C GLY A 679 17.34 -18.43 27.09
N ARG A 680 17.53 -17.79 25.93
CA ARG A 680 17.56 -16.33 25.81
C ARG A 680 16.15 -15.74 25.94
N PRO A 681 15.91 -14.76 26.83
CA PRO A 681 14.62 -14.06 26.88
C PRO A 681 14.47 -13.15 25.66
N VAL A 682 13.31 -13.21 25.00
CA VAL A 682 12.99 -12.46 23.77
C VAL A 682 11.83 -11.48 23.94
N GLY A 683 11.27 -11.40 25.15
CA GLY A 683 10.22 -10.45 25.52
C GLY A 683 9.31 -11.01 26.60
N GLY A 684 8.16 -10.37 26.79
CA GLY A 684 7.27 -10.66 27.89
C GLY A 684 6.36 -9.49 28.27
N GLY A 685 5.81 -9.56 29.47
CA GLY A 685 4.95 -8.53 30.04
C GLY A 685 5.01 -8.52 31.57
N VAL A 686 4.60 -7.42 32.18
CA VAL A 686 4.52 -7.30 33.64
C VAL A 686 3.22 -6.61 34.06
N VAL A 687 2.66 -7.07 35.18
CA VAL A 687 1.58 -6.39 35.88
C VAL A 687 1.86 -6.42 37.38
N VAL A 688 1.42 -5.39 38.09
CA VAL A 688 1.42 -5.38 39.56
C VAL A 688 0.04 -5.80 40.02
N ALA A 689 -0.08 -7.05 40.46
CA ALA A 689 -1.35 -7.64 40.89
C ALA A 689 -1.56 -7.46 42.40
N GLU A 690 -2.80 -7.16 42.81
CA GLU A 690 -3.21 -7.08 44.21
C GLU A 690 -3.73 -8.45 44.69
N ALA A 691 -3.36 -8.84 45.91
CA ALA A 691 -3.86 -10.05 46.55
C ALA A 691 -5.39 -10.08 46.60
N GLY A 692 -5.98 -11.20 46.18
CA GLY A 692 -7.43 -11.37 46.11
C GLY A 692 -8.13 -10.72 44.90
N LYS A 693 -7.39 -10.05 44.01
CA LYS A 693 -7.92 -9.51 42.74
C LYS A 693 -7.23 -10.14 41.54
N TRP A 694 -7.92 -10.10 40.40
CA TRP A 694 -7.36 -10.46 39.10
C TRP A 694 -6.78 -9.21 38.42
N GLY A 695 -5.56 -9.31 37.91
CA GLY A 695 -4.93 -8.31 37.07
C GLY A 695 -4.78 -8.81 35.64
N GLU A 696 -5.12 -7.98 34.66
CA GLU A 696 -4.82 -8.24 33.25
C GLU A 696 -3.32 -8.03 33.01
N ILE A 697 -2.62 -9.07 32.55
CA ILE A 697 -1.23 -8.98 32.12
C ILE A 697 -1.17 -8.89 30.60
N MET A 698 -0.42 -7.92 30.10
CA MET A 698 -0.15 -7.76 28.67
C MET A 698 1.34 -7.58 28.44
N GLY A 699 1.80 -7.98 27.26
CA GLY A 699 3.19 -7.90 26.87
C GLY A 699 3.42 -8.23 25.41
N SER A 700 4.68 -8.18 25.01
CA SER A 700 5.11 -8.45 23.65
C SER A 700 6.45 -9.17 23.60
N PHE A 701 6.68 -9.90 22.51
CA PHE A 701 8.01 -10.41 22.20
C PHE A 701 8.21 -10.51 20.68
N ARG A 702 9.47 -10.52 20.27
CA ARG A 702 9.89 -10.78 18.89
C ARG A 702 11.21 -11.54 18.90
N VAL A 703 11.39 -12.45 17.97
CA VAL A 703 12.70 -13.08 17.74
C VAL A 703 13.36 -12.35 16.58
N ASP A 704 14.40 -11.57 16.88
CA ASP A 704 15.06 -10.70 15.90
C ASP A 704 16.11 -11.43 15.03
N ASP A 705 16.48 -12.66 15.38
CA ASP A 705 17.40 -13.47 14.58
C ASP A 705 16.79 -13.81 13.20
N ASP A 706 17.63 -13.90 12.17
CA ASP A 706 17.19 -14.25 10.80
C ASP A 706 16.67 -15.70 10.71
N GLU A 707 17.21 -16.61 11.53
CA GLU A 707 16.72 -17.99 11.63
C GLU A 707 15.72 -18.13 12.80
N PRO A 708 14.53 -18.73 12.57
CA PRO A 708 13.56 -18.93 13.63
C PRO A 708 14.06 -19.97 14.67
N PRO A 709 13.71 -19.82 15.95
CA PRO A 709 14.10 -20.75 16.99
C PRO A 709 13.39 -22.09 16.81
N ARG A 710 13.89 -23.16 17.43
CA ARG A 710 13.24 -24.48 17.33
C ARG A 710 11.95 -24.54 18.13
N CYS A 711 11.93 -23.87 19.29
CA CYS A 711 10.74 -23.65 20.10
C CYS A 711 10.93 -22.41 20.99
N ALA A 712 9.85 -21.99 21.64
CA ALA A 712 9.91 -20.97 22.67
C ALA A 712 9.00 -21.36 23.84
N LYS A 713 9.36 -20.92 25.04
CA LYS A 713 8.65 -21.23 26.29
C LYS A 713 8.22 -19.94 26.97
N VAL A 714 7.00 -19.96 27.49
CA VAL A 714 6.41 -18.89 28.30
C VAL A 714 6.53 -19.27 29.76
N PHE A 715 7.11 -18.38 30.55
CA PHE A 715 7.23 -18.48 31.99
C PHE A 715 6.36 -17.43 32.66
N VAL A 716 5.62 -17.80 33.70
CA VAL A 716 4.88 -16.86 34.55
C VAL A 716 5.38 -16.98 35.99
N HIS A 717 5.97 -15.91 36.51
CA HIS A 717 6.65 -15.90 37.81
C HIS A 717 6.68 -14.46 38.39
N GLY A 718 7.45 -14.21 39.46
CA GLY A 718 7.66 -12.85 39.97
C GLY A 718 7.44 -12.66 41.48
N PRO A 719 6.29 -13.06 42.06
CA PRO A 719 6.03 -12.79 43.48
C PRO A 719 7.05 -13.49 44.40
N PRO A 720 7.30 -12.98 45.63
CA PRO A 720 8.28 -13.55 46.55
C PRO A 720 7.89 -14.96 47.04
N ALA A 721 8.82 -15.62 47.73
CA ALA A 721 8.59 -16.94 48.32
C ALA A 721 7.37 -16.91 49.28
N GLY A 722 6.51 -17.93 49.21
CA GLY A 722 5.29 -18.04 50.01
C GLY A 722 4.06 -17.28 49.48
N VAL A 723 4.17 -16.57 48.35
CA VAL A 723 3.02 -16.02 47.60
C VAL A 723 2.70 -16.96 46.43
N ASP A 724 1.48 -17.49 46.41
CA ASP A 724 1.01 -18.38 45.35
C ASP A 724 0.48 -17.57 44.16
N LEU A 725 0.64 -18.11 42.96
CA LEU A 725 0.36 -17.43 41.69
C LEU A 725 -0.75 -18.15 40.91
N LYS A 726 -1.78 -17.42 40.50
CA LYS A 726 -2.89 -17.87 39.65
C LYS A 726 -2.67 -17.34 38.22
N VAL A 727 -2.90 -18.18 37.21
CA VAL A 727 -2.88 -17.78 35.78
C VAL A 727 -4.12 -18.30 35.08
N MET A 728 -4.81 -17.43 34.35
CA MET A 728 -6.04 -17.70 33.62
C MET A 728 -5.96 -17.12 32.21
N ASP A 729 -6.38 -17.91 31.22
CA ASP A 729 -6.49 -17.51 29.81
C ASP A 729 -5.27 -16.75 29.24
N LEU A 730 -4.06 -17.19 29.59
CA LEU A 730 -2.85 -16.65 28.98
C LEU A 730 -2.72 -17.13 27.53
N GLN A 731 -2.65 -16.18 26.61
CA GLN A 731 -2.65 -16.41 25.17
C GLN A 731 -1.49 -15.66 24.50
N VAL A 732 -1.05 -16.19 23.36
CA VAL A 732 0.03 -15.63 22.56
C VAL A 732 -0.42 -15.53 21.10
N PHE A 733 -0.32 -14.37 20.46
CA PHE A 733 -0.78 -14.20 19.07
C PHE A 733 0.19 -13.36 18.25
N ALA A 734 0.35 -13.71 16.97
CA ALA A 734 1.06 -12.83 16.04
C ALA A 734 0.24 -11.55 15.81
N VAL A 735 0.92 -10.40 15.81
CA VAL A 735 0.26 -9.12 15.57
C VAL A 735 -0.05 -8.97 14.09
N ASN A 736 -1.32 -8.76 13.74
CA ASN A 736 -1.71 -8.44 12.36
C ASN A 736 -1.50 -6.94 12.09
N LYS A 737 -0.30 -6.59 11.65
CA LYS A 737 0.11 -5.20 11.37
C LYS A 737 -0.83 -4.48 10.41
N ILE A 738 -1.24 -5.12 9.31
CA ILE A 738 -2.09 -4.50 8.29
C ILE A 738 -3.46 -4.13 8.87
N ALA A 739 -4.08 -5.05 9.62
CA ALA A 739 -5.35 -4.80 10.28
C ALA A 739 -5.24 -3.65 11.29
N ARG A 740 -4.17 -3.63 12.10
CA ARG A 740 -3.93 -2.56 13.07
C ARG A 740 -3.74 -1.20 12.39
N LEU A 741 -2.92 -1.11 11.35
CA LEU A 741 -2.72 0.15 10.61
C LEU A 741 -4.03 0.67 10.00
N ARG A 742 -4.88 -0.21 9.47
CA ARG A 742 -6.21 0.16 8.95
C ARG A 742 -7.11 0.72 10.06
N HIS A 743 -7.11 0.07 11.22
CA HIS A 743 -7.83 0.54 12.40
C HIS A 743 -7.35 1.94 12.82
N LEU A 744 -6.05 2.15 12.93
CA LEU A 744 -5.45 3.44 13.32
C LEU A 744 -5.74 4.56 12.33
N ARG A 745 -5.78 4.28 11.01
CA ARG A 745 -6.18 5.27 10.00
C ARG A 745 -7.63 5.72 10.19
N LYS A 746 -8.54 4.79 10.47
CA LYS A 746 -9.95 5.11 10.75
C LYS A 746 -10.10 5.94 12.04
N LYS A 747 -9.39 5.54 13.11
CA LYS A 747 -9.36 6.28 14.38
C LYS A 747 -8.78 7.68 14.19
N THR A 748 -7.70 7.80 13.41
CA THR A 748 -7.09 9.08 13.03
C THR A 748 -8.08 9.99 12.29
N ASP A 749 -8.79 9.49 11.29
CA ASP A 749 -9.78 10.26 10.53
C ASP A 749 -10.94 10.77 11.41
N LYS A 750 -11.24 10.06 12.49
CA LYS A 750 -12.25 10.44 13.49
C LYS A 750 -11.71 11.46 14.50
N VAL A 751 -10.51 11.24 15.02
CA VAL A 751 -9.93 11.99 16.14
C VAL A 751 -9.21 13.27 15.68
N ARG A 752 -8.61 13.26 14.49
CA ARG A 752 -7.71 14.32 14.03
C ARG A 752 -8.26 15.12 12.86
N LYS A 753 -9.38 14.70 12.25
CA LYS A 753 -10.01 15.43 11.14
C LYS A 753 -11.41 15.89 11.47
N ARG A 754 -11.81 16.96 10.80
CA ARG A 754 -13.15 17.53 10.87
C ARG A 754 -13.67 17.89 9.48
N ASP A 755 -14.97 17.72 9.26
CA ASP A 755 -15.62 18.24 8.05
C ASP A 755 -15.68 19.77 8.12
N VAL A 756 -15.38 20.42 7.00
CA VAL A 756 -15.34 21.87 6.87
C VAL A 756 -16.21 22.30 5.70
N VAL A 757 -16.98 23.36 5.90
CA VAL A 757 -17.81 24.01 4.88
C VAL A 757 -17.42 25.48 4.82
N LEU A 758 -16.78 25.87 3.72
CA LEU A 758 -16.45 27.27 3.43
C LEU A 758 -17.60 27.90 2.64
N LYS A 759 -18.14 29.03 3.10
CA LYS A 759 -19.21 29.78 2.44
C LYS A 759 -18.66 31.05 1.80
N LEU A 760 -18.73 31.14 0.48
CA LEU A 760 -18.05 32.14 -0.35
C LEU A 760 -19.03 33.02 -1.14
N GLY A 761 -20.33 32.93 -0.86
CA GLY A 761 -21.40 33.66 -1.52
C GLY A 761 -21.83 33.08 -2.88
N ARG A 762 -23.12 33.18 -3.24
CA ARG A 762 -23.65 32.54 -4.48
C ARG A 762 -23.01 33.00 -5.80
N ARG A 763 -22.38 34.19 -5.83
CA ARG A 763 -21.73 34.73 -7.03
C ARG A 763 -20.39 34.05 -7.36
N THR A 764 -19.84 33.25 -6.45
CA THR A 764 -18.58 32.53 -6.64
C THR A 764 -18.77 31.09 -7.13
N GLY A 765 -20.01 30.65 -7.39
CA GLY A 765 -20.28 29.32 -7.94
C GLY A 765 -19.50 29.07 -9.25
N GLY A 766 -18.81 27.92 -9.32
CA GLY A 766 -17.92 27.55 -10.42
C GLY A 766 -16.49 28.08 -10.32
N THR A 767 -16.18 28.92 -9.32
CA THR A 767 -14.82 29.47 -9.13
C THR A 767 -13.88 28.41 -8.59
N ALA A 768 -12.66 28.33 -9.14
CA ALA A 768 -11.62 27.43 -8.64
C ALA A 768 -11.15 27.84 -7.24
N ILE A 769 -11.09 26.87 -6.34
CA ILE A 769 -10.67 27.03 -4.95
C ILE A 769 -9.59 26.01 -4.61
N ARG A 770 -8.58 26.45 -3.88
CA ARG A 770 -7.52 25.61 -3.30
C ARG A 770 -7.42 25.91 -1.81
N VAL A 771 -7.31 24.87 -1.00
CA VAL A 771 -7.18 24.91 0.46
C VAL A 771 -5.93 24.12 0.83
N VAL A 772 -5.01 24.77 1.54
CA VAL A 772 -3.72 24.19 1.93
C VAL A 772 -3.58 24.31 3.43
N GLN A 773 -3.40 23.18 4.11
CA GLN A 773 -2.97 23.21 5.50
C GLN A 773 -1.53 23.71 5.57
N VAL A 774 -1.31 24.73 6.40
CA VAL A 774 0.01 25.36 6.60
C VAL A 774 0.61 25.04 7.97
N GLU A 775 -0.22 24.57 8.90
CA GLU A 775 0.22 24.15 10.24
C GLU A 775 -0.68 23.01 10.72
N ASN A 776 -0.10 21.95 11.26
CA ASN A 776 -0.84 20.89 11.94
C ASN A 776 -0.97 21.24 13.42
N SER A 777 -2.16 21.07 13.99
CA SER A 777 -2.38 21.31 15.43
C SER A 777 -1.73 20.28 16.35
N PHE A 778 -1.30 19.13 15.80
CA PHE A 778 -0.59 18.09 16.53
C PHE A 778 0.92 18.24 16.29
N PRO A 779 1.68 18.84 17.22
CA PRO A 779 3.11 19.05 17.07
C PRO A 779 3.90 17.75 17.18
N ILE A 780 4.88 17.59 16.30
CA ILE A 780 5.96 16.63 16.48
C ILE A 780 7.28 17.39 16.54
N GLY A 781 7.96 17.33 17.68
CA GLY A 781 9.23 17.99 17.92
C GLY A 781 10.40 17.01 18.05
N ALA A 782 11.59 17.56 18.27
CA ALA A 782 12.79 16.77 18.52
C ALA A 782 13.74 17.44 19.52
N CYS A 783 14.56 16.59 20.13
CA CYS A 783 15.66 16.98 20.99
C CYS A 783 16.81 17.62 20.18
N ILE A 784 17.40 18.68 20.74
CA ILE A 784 18.57 19.37 20.21
C ILE A 784 19.60 19.58 21.33
N ASN A 785 20.87 19.69 20.96
CA ASN A 785 21.96 20.01 21.86
C ASN A 785 22.95 20.98 21.19
N LYS A 786 23.84 21.56 22.00
CA LYS A 786 24.78 22.58 21.53
C LYS A 786 25.68 22.12 20.38
N THR A 787 26.12 20.87 20.40
CA THR A 787 27.00 20.31 19.37
C THR A 787 26.25 20.06 18.08
N ALA A 788 25.03 19.52 18.16
CA ALA A 788 24.23 19.13 17.01
C ALA A 788 23.80 20.33 16.16
N ILE A 789 23.48 21.48 16.78
CA ILE A 789 23.12 22.70 16.03
C ILE A 789 24.28 23.32 15.23
N GLN A 790 25.53 22.85 15.43
CA GLN A 790 26.66 23.24 14.59
C GLN A 790 26.72 22.45 13.27
N ASN A 791 25.98 21.33 13.17
CA ASN A 791 25.89 20.53 11.95
C ASN A 791 24.78 21.10 11.03
N PRO A 792 25.12 21.62 9.83
CA PRO A 792 24.13 22.19 8.93
C PRO A 792 23.06 21.19 8.47
N ALA A 793 23.40 19.90 8.30
CA ALA A 793 22.43 18.87 7.92
C ALA A 793 21.44 18.59 9.05
N PHE A 794 21.91 18.58 10.29
CA PHE A 794 21.05 18.48 11.48
C PHE A 794 20.06 19.66 11.53
N VAL A 795 20.56 20.89 11.36
CA VAL A 795 19.73 22.11 11.40
C VAL A 795 18.72 22.13 10.26
N ASP A 796 19.12 21.77 9.04
CA ASP A 796 18.23 21.73 7.88
C ASP A 796 17.08 20.74 8.10
N PHE A 797 17.40 19.51 8.51
CA PHE A 797 16.38 18.50 8.80
C PHE A 797 15.47 18.94 9.95
N PHE A 798 16.07 19.44 11.04
CA PHE A 798 15.32 19.86 12.22
C PHE A 798 14.29 20.96 11.90
N THR A 799 14.73 22.00 11.21
CA THR A 799 13.89 23.17 10.92
C THR A 799 12.75 22.86 9.94
N LYS A 800 12.98 21.91 9.01
CA LYS A 800 11.98 21.46 8.03
C LYS A 800 10.94 20.51 8.62
N HIS A 801 11.34 19.59 9.49
CA HIS A 801 10.51 18.42 9.83
C HIS A 801 10.01 18.37 11.26
N PHE A 802 10.46 19.25 12.16
CA PHE A 802 9.99 19.30 13.55
C PHE A 802 9.38 20.65 13.90
N ASP A 803 8.32 20.63 14.69
CA ASP A 803 7.55 21.82 15.08
C ASP A 803 8.08 22.42 16.38
N TRP A 804 8.54 21.58 17.31
CA TRP A 804 8.97 21.94 18.67
C TRP A 804 10.39 21.45 18.96
N ALA A 805 11.05 22.08 19.94
CA ALA A 805 12.36 21.70 20.43
C ALA A 805 12.32 21.28 21.91
N VAL A 806 13.24 20.42 22.31
CA VAL A 806 13.61 20.19 23.72
C VAL A 806 15.14 20.16 23.81
N LEU A 807 15.70 20.66 24.90
CA LEU A 807 17.15 20.66 25.09
C LEU A 807 17.58 19.36 25.79
N GLU A 808 18.56 18.67 25.24
CA GLU A 808 18.97 17.33 25.71
C GLU A 808 19.47 17.35 27.16
N ASN A 809 20.32 18.33 27.48
CA ASN A 809 21.01 18.41 28.76
C ASN A 809 21.08 19.83 29.33
N GLU A 810 20.99 20.84 28.48
CA GLU A 810 21.43 22.21 28.77
C GLU A 810 20.57 22.93 29.81
N LEU A 811 19.40 22.39 30.18
CA LEU A 811 18.57 22.87 31.29
C LEU A 811 18.65 21.98 32.54
N LYS A 812 19.26 20.78 32.48
CA LYS A 812 19.37 19.87 33.63
C LYS A 812 20.26 20.48 34.72
N TRP A 813 19.98 20.16 35.98
CA TRP A 813 20.67 20.80 37.11
C TRP A 813 22.16 20.46 37.16
N TYR A 814 22.54 19.21 36.89
CA TYR A 814 23.96 18.84 36.83
C TYR A 814 24.73 19.57 35.71
N TYR A 815 24.05 19.97 34.63
CA TYR A 815 24.68 20.67 33.51
C TYR A 815 24.89 22.15 33.85
N THR A 816 23.85 22.78 34.39
CA THR A 816 23.84 24.23 34.66
C THR A 816 24.51 24.61 35.99
N GLU A 817 24.68 23.68 36.93
CA GLU A 817 25.37 23.91 38.21
C GLU A 817 26.08 22.63 38.69
N ALA A 818 27.04 22.16 37.90
CA ALA A 818 27.87 21.00 38.25
C ALA A 818 28.65 21.19 39.57
N VAL A 819 29.05 22.44 39.86
CA VAL A 819 29.74 22.87 41.08
C VAL A 819 28.88 23.92 41.79
N GLN A 820 28.66 23.75 43.10
CA GLN A 820 27.80 24.63 43.89
C GLN A 820 28.17 26.11 43.72
N GLY A 821 27.19 26.95 43.36
CA GLY A 821 27.35 28.39 43.19
C GLY A 821 27.99 28.81 41.86
N GLN A 822 28.43 27.87 41.01
CA GLN A 822 28.93 28.16 39.66
C GLN A 822 27.83 27.88 38.63
N VAL A 823 26.80 28.71 38.62
CA VAL A 823 25.66 28.57 37.72
C VAL A 823 25.99 29.16 36.34
N SER A 824 25.77 28.39 35.27
CA SER A 824 25.80 28.88 33.89
C SER A 824 24.58 28.43 33.11
N TYR A 825 24.01 29.37 32.36
CA TYR A 825 22.87 29.17 31.45
C TYR A 825 23.20 29.52 30.00
N SER A 826 24.47 29.82 29.69
CA SER A 826 24.88 30.32 28.37
C SER A 826 24.44 29.43 27.22
N ASP A 827 24.55 28.11 27.41
CA ASP A 827 24.32 27.12 26.35
C ASP A 827 22.82 26.91 26.12
N ALA A 828 22.03 26.95 27.20
CA ALA A 828 20.58 26.98 27.11
C ALA A 828 20.10 28.27 26.43
N ASP A 829 20.64 29.43 26.79
CA ASP A 829 20.28 30.71 26.18
C ASP A 829 20.58 30.73 24.67
N GLU A 830 21.72 30.15 24.26
CA GLU A 830 22.11 30.03 22.85
C GLU A 830 21.15 29.14 22.05
N LEU A 831 20.80 27.97 22.59
CA LEU A 831 19.85 27.04 21.96
C LEU A 831 18.42 27.62 21.91
N ILE A 832 17.99 28.28 22.98
CA ILE A 832 16.70 28.98 23.04
C ILE A 832 16.66 30.09 21.99
N ALA A 833 17.72 30.88 21.86
CA ALA A 833 17.81 31.91 20.82
C ALA A 833 17.85 31.32 19.40
N PHE A 834 18.47 30.14 19.22
CA PHE A 834 18.39 29.39 17.96
C PHE A 834 16.94 29.02 17.64
N CYS A 835 16.22 28.43 18.59
CA CYS A 835 14.80 28.09 18.43
C CYS A 835 13.94 29.32 18.12
N ASP A 836 14.18 30.46 18.77
CA ASP A 836 13.47 31.72 18.51
C ASP A 836 13.65 32.22 17.07
N ARG A 837 14.88 32.14 16.53
CA ARG A 837 15.16 32.52 15.13
C ARG A 837 14.41 31.64 14.12
N HIS A 838 14.11 30.40 14.49
CA HIS A 838 13.42 29.42 13.64
C HIS A 838 11.94 29.24 14.01
N GLY A 839 11.41 30.05 14.94
CA GLY A 839 10.01 29.99 15.36
C GLY A 839 9.61 28.65 16.01
N LYS A 840 10.53 27.99 16.72
CA LYS A 840 10.30 26.69 17.37
C LYS A 840 10.02 26.89 18.87
N PRO A 841 8.83 26.55 19.39
CA PRO A 841 8.59 26.53 20.83
C PRO A 841 9.52 25.51 21.52
N VAL A 842 9.95 25.83 22.75
CA VAL A 842 10.88 24.98 23.51
C VAL A 842 10.15 24.39 24.70
N ARG A 843 10.24 23.07 24.88
CA ARG A 843 9.85 22.36 26.09
C ARG A 843 10.97 22.46 27.12
N GLY A 844 10.65 22.91 28.33
CA GLY A 844 11.61 22.96 29.43
C GLY A 844 11.81 21.58 30.04
N HIS A 845 13.00 20.98 29.84
CA HIS A 845 13.39 19.69 30.39
C HIS A 845 14.78 19.80 31.03
N CYS A 846 14.94 19.66 32.34
CA CYS A 846 13.94 19.59 33.40
C CYS A 846 14.45 20.37 34.62
N ILE A 847 13.56 20.73 35.56
CA ILE A 847 13.96 21.50 36.76
C ILE A 847 14.73 20.60 37.75
N PHE A 848 14.15 19.44 38.05
CA PHE A 848 14.68 18.42 38.94
C PHE A 848 14.60 17.03 38.30
N TRP A 849 15.45 16.11 38.77
CA TRP A 849 15.44 14.70 38.38
C TRP A 849 15.55 13.85 39.64
N ALA A 850 14.57 12.98 39.88
CA ALA A 850 14.40 12.29 41.15
C ALA A 850 15.35 11.09 41.35
N VAL A 851 15.98 10.60 40.27
CA VAL A 851 16.94 9.49 40.29
C VAL A 851 18.25 9.95 40.91
N GLU A 852 18.68 9.31 42.00
CA GLU A 852 19.85 9.74 42.78
C GLU A 852 21.14 9.87 41.94
N ASN A 853 21.34 8.98 40.97
CA ASN A 853 22.54 9.01 40.11
C ASN A 853 22.56 10.21 39.14
N ALA A 854 21.41 10.81 38.85
CA ALA A 854 21.32 12.02 38.04
C ALA A 854 21.54 13.30 38.86
N VAL A 855 21.52 13.20 40.20
CA VAL A 855 21.75 14.34 41.09
C VAL A 855 23.25 14.54 41.26
N GLN A 856 23.73 15.76 41.02
CA GLN A 856 25.15 16.09 41.06
C GLN A 856 25.73 15.94 42.49
N PRO A 857 27.04 15.59 42.62
CA PRO A 857 27.61 15.17 43.90
C PRO A 857 27.41 16.15 45.07
N TRP A 858 27.49 17.46 44.82
CA TRP A 858 27.34 18.45 45.89
C TRP A 858 25.92 18.52 46.42
N VAL A 859 24.89 18.28 45.60
CA VAL A 859 23.49 18.21 46.04
C VAL A 859 23.22 16.90 46.78
N ARG A 860 23.78 15.78 46.31
CA ARG A 860 23.68 14.47 47.00
C ARG A 860 24.22 14.50 48.43
N ALA A 861 25.22 15.34 48.69
CA ALA A 861 25.80 15.52 50.02
C ALA A 861 24.92 16.36 50.97
N LEU A 862 23.87 17.02 50.47
CA LEU A 862 22.98 17.85 51.29
C LEU A 862 21.81 17.05 51.86
N ASN A 863 21.32 17.52 53.00
CA ASN A 863 20.16 16.99 53.70
C ASN A 863 19.40 18.11 54.43
N GLY A 864 18.18 17.82 54.88
CA GLY A 864 17.37 18.73 55.70
C GLY A 864 17.23 20.14 55.09
N ASP A 865 17.48 21.16 55.91
CA ASP A 865 17.29 22.56 55.50
C ASP A 865 18.28 23.03 54.43
N HIS A 866 19.50 22.48 54.37
CA HIS A 866 20.45 22.84 53.32
C HIS A 866 19.99 22.34 51.94
N LEU A 867 19.49 21.10 51.86
CA LEU A 867 18.94 20.57 50.62
C LEU A 867 17.68 21.33 50.21
N ARG A 868 16.80 21.66 51.18
CA ARG A 868 15.62 22.49 50.94
C ARG A 868 16.00 23.87 50.37
N ALA A 869 17.00 24.53 50.96
CA ALA A 869 17.50 25.80 50.47
C ALA A 869 18.09 25.71 49.05
N ALA A 870 18.78 24.61 48.73
CA ALA A 870 19.29 24.37 47.38
C ALA A 870 18.16 24.16 46.35
N VAL A 871 17.13 23.39 46.68
CA VAL A 871 15.91 23.22 45.85
C VAL A 871 15.22 24.56 45.60
N GLU A 872 15.02 25.36 46.65
CA GLU A 872 14.42 26.69 46.52
C GLU A 872 15.32 27.66 45.72
N GLY A 873 16.64 27.55 45.88
CA GLY A 873 17.63 28.30 45.11
C GLY A 873 17.56 27.96 43.62
N ARG A 874 17.46 26.67 43.27
CA ARG A 874 17.29 26.20 41.90
C ARG A 874 16.02 26.76 41.25
N LEU A 875 14.89 26.73 41.95
CA LEU A 875 13.63 27.31 41.49
C LEU A 875 13.78 28.81 41.21
N ARG A 876 14.31 29.58 42.18
CA ARG A 876 14.53 31.02 42.02
C ARG A 876 15.49 31.35 40.88
N SER A 877 16.53 30.55 40.67
CA SER A 877 17.51 30.78 39.61
C SER A 877 16.93 30.46 38.23
N LEU A 878 16.42 29.24 38.05
CA LEU A 878 16.01 28.73 36.74
C LEU A 878 14.62 29.24 36.33
N VAL A 879 13.62 29.09 37.19
CA VAL A 879 12.22 29.40 36.85
C VAL A 879 12.01 30.90 36.68
N THR A 880 12.65 31.73 37.51
CA THR A 880 12.57 33.19 37.33
C THR A 880 13.30 33.65 36.07
N ARG A 881 14.43 33.03 35.70
CA ARG A 881 15.18 33.38 34.48
C ARG A 881 14.34 33.15 33.22
N TYR A 882 13.66 32.00 33.16
CA TYR A 882 12.91 31.56 31.97
C TYR A 882 11.40 31.76 32.11
N GLY A 883 10.95 32.63 33.03
CA GLY A 883 9.53 32.90 33.25
C GLY A 883 8.84 33.36 31.97
N GLY A 884 7.78 32.68 31.55
CA GLY A 884 7.07 32.98 30.29
C GLY A 884 7.64 32.31 29.04
N ARG A 885 8.75 31.55 29.14
CA ARG A 885 9.49 31.10 27.96
C ARG A 885 9.02 29.78 27.36
N PHE A 886 8.55 28.87 28.20
CA PHE A 886 8.24 27.50 27.80
C PHE A 886 6.72 27.27 27.81
N PRO A 887 6.13 26.65 26.78
CA PRO A 887 4.74 26.21 26.85
C PRO A 887 4.56 25.05 27.84
N HIS A 888 5.53 24.15 27.90
CA HIS A 888 5.58 22.98 28.78
C HIS A 888 6.84 23.01 29.62
N TYR A 889 6.73 22.68 30.91
CA TYR A 889 7.88 22.59 31.81
C TYR A 889 7.82 21.34 32.68
N GLU A 890 8.83 20.48 32.55
CA GLU A 890 8.97 19.29 33.38
C GLU A 890 9.62 19.63 34.72
N VAL A 891 8.86 19.39 35.79
CA VAL A 891 9.24 19.84 37.13
C VAL A 891 10.17 18.84 37.80
N ASN A 892 9.77 17.58 37.91
CA ASN A 892 10.59 16.53 38.52
C ASN A 892 10.50 15.26 37.67
N ASN A 893 11.60 14.92 36.99
CA ASN A 893 11.69 13.80 36.06
C ASN A 893 11.84 12.47 36.81
N GLU A 894 11.23 11.40 36.30
CA GLU A 894 11.42 9.99 36.70
C GLU A 894 11.14 9.70 38.18
N MET A 895 9.97 10.12 38.64
CA MET A 895 9.53 9.94 40.03
C MET A 895 9.07 8.51 40.33
N LEU A 896 8.78 7.69 39.31
CA LEU A 896 8.50 6.26 39.49
C LEU A 896 9.77 5.45 39.76
N HIS A 897 10.93 5.90 39.27
CA HIS A 897 12.21 5.22 39.45
C HIS A 897 13.10 5.86 40.52
N GLY A 898 12.83 7.11 40.90
CA GLY A 898 13.64 7.87 41.86
C GLY A 898 12.83 8.60 42.91
N ALA A 899 13.32 8.60 44.15
CA ALA A 899 12.70 9.31 45.27
C ALA A 899 13.70 10.18 46.06
N PHE A 900 14.79 10.63 45.42
CA PHE A 900 15.91 11.31 46.10
C PHE A 900 15.45 12.48 46.99
N PHE A 901 14.62 13.38 46.44
CA PHE A 901 14.11 14.54 47.17
C PHE A 901 13.08 14.14 48.22
N GLN A 902 12.13 13.26 47.88
CA GLN A 902 11.07 12.80 48.78
C GLN A 902 11.66 12.15 50.04
N GLN A 903 12.60 11.22 49.87
CA GLN A 903 13.23 10.51 51.00
C GLN A 903 14.00 11.44 51.95
N ARG A 904 14.50 12.58 51.46
CA ARG A 904 15.35 13.51 52.24
C ARG A 904 14.62 14.74 52.78
N LEU A 905 13.51 15.14 52.14
CA LEU A 905 12.78 16.36 52.46
C LEU A 905 11.32 16.14 52.89
N GLY A 906 10.82 14.89 52.80
CA GLY A 906 9.49 14.48 53.20
C GLY A 906 8.48 14.41 52.05
N ASP A 907 7.34 13.77 52.29
CA ASP A 907 6.37 13.37 51.26
C ASP A 907 5.76 14.52 50.45
N ASP A 908 5.67 15.74 51.02
CA ASP A 908 5.09 16.89 50.33
C ASP A 908 6.04 17.58 49.34
N ILE A 909 7.34 17.24 49.32
CA ILE A 909 8.33 18.02 48.55
C ILE A 909 8.04 18.03 47.04
N ASN A 910 7.61 16.90 46.47
CA ASN A 910 7.31 16.83 45.04
C ASN A 910 6.16 17.78 44.70
N ALA A 911 5.06 17.74 45.46
CA ALA A 911 3.94 18.66 45.26
C ALA A 911 4.34 20.13 45.52
N ARG A 912 5.21 20.38 46.51
CA ARG A 912 5.74 21.72 46.78
C ARG A 912 6.55 22.26 45.61
N MET A 913 7.37 21.44 44.94
CA MET A 913 8.11 21.87 43.74
C MET A 913 7.17 22.39 42.67
N PHE A 914 6.06 21.68 42.39
CA PHE A 914 5.05 22.14 41.43
C PHE A 914 4.36 23.44 41.88
N ARG A 915 3.95 23.54 43.15
CA ARG A 915 3.31 24.75 43.69
C ARG A 915 4.21 25.97 43.60
N GLU A 916 5.48 25.83 43.95
CA GLU A 916 6.45 26.92 43.87
C GLU A 916 6.80 27.29 42.43
N THR A 917 6.94 26.31 41.52
CA THR A 917 7.13 26.59 40.09
C THR A 917 5.95 27.40 39.55
N ALA A 918 4.70 26.96 39.77
CA ALA A 918 3.50 27.66 39.31
C ALA A 918 3.34 29.06 39.93
N ARG A 919 3.81 29.24 41.18
CA ARG A 919 3.81 30.54 41.85
C ARG A 919 4.83 31.51 41.24
N MET A 920 5.97 31.01 40.78
CA MET A 920 7.03 31.82 40.16
C MET A 920 6.75 32.10 38.70
N ASP A 921 6.24 31.10 37.98
CA ASP A 921 5.82 31.22 36.59
C ASP A 921 4.50 30.47 36.35
N PRO A 922 3.38 31.18 36.22
CA PRO A 922 2.07 30.57 35.98
C PRO A 922 1.79 30.26 34.51
N SER A 923 2.72 30.54 33.59
CA SER A 923 2.49 30.41 32.15
C SER A 923 2.59 29.00 31.55
N PRO A 924 3.55 28.12 31.94
CA PRO A 924 3.63 26.79 31.34
C PRO A 924 2.59 25.84 31.94
N ALA A 925 2.17 24.85 31.14
CA ALA A 925 1.64 23.62 31.71
C ALA A 925 2.80 22.81 32.33
N LEU A 926 2.65 22.42 33.61
CA LEU A 926 3.68 21.68 34.34
C LEU A 926 3.49 20.17 34.15
N PHE A 927 4.55 19.49 33.74
CA PHE A 927 4.52 18.07 33.42
C PHE A 927 5.21 17.24 34.50
N VAL A 928 4.61 16.09 34.79
CA VAL A 928 5.33 14.89 35.22
C VAL A 928 5.89 14.20 33.98
N ASN A 929 7.03 13.50 34.08
CA ASN A 929 7.65 12.81 32.96
C ASN A 929 8.35 11.53 33.43
N ASP A 930 8.09 10.41 32.77
CA ASP A 930 8.58 9.09 33.19
C ASP A 930 8.65 8.08 32.03
N TYR A 931 9.45 7.02 32.17
CA TYR A 931 9.72 6.01 31.12
C TYR A 931 9.14 4.63 31.42
N ASN A 932 9.08 3.77 30.38
CA ASN A 932 8.53 2.40 30.41
C ASN A 932 7.04 2.29 30.77
N VAL A 933 6.32 3.40 30.91
CA VAL A 933 4.90 3.37 31.27
C VAL A 933 4.05 2.69 30.18
N GLU A 934 4.45 2.87 28.93
CA GLU A 934 3.79 2.37 27.73
C GLU A 934 4.25 0.98 27.28
N SER A 935 5.30 0.44 27.90
CA SER A 935 5.99 -0.77 27.42
C SER A 935 5.50 -2.06 28.08
N ALA A 936 4.76 -1.96 29.18
CA ALA A 936 4.34 -3.10 30.01
C ALA A 936 5.48 -4.06 30.39
N ASN A 937 6.72 -3.56 30.56
CA ASN A 937 7.90 -4.38 30.88
C ASN A 937 8.57 -4.03 32.23
N ASP A 938 8.20 -2.90 32.83
CA ASP A 938 8.77 -2.42 34.09
C ASP A 938 7.70 -2.39 35.20
N PRO A 939 7.82 -3.22 36.26
CA PRO A 939 6.85 -3.19 37.33
C PRO A 939 6.86 -1.86 38.09
N ASN A 940 7.97 -1.12 38.12
CA ASN A 940 8.04 0.15 38.85
C ASN A 940 7.26 1.27 38.14
N ALA A 941 7.07 1.15 36.83
CA ALA A 941 6.43 2.16 35.98
C ALA A 941 5.24 1.57 35.22
N THR A 942 4.19 1.16 35.93
CA THR A 942 2.92 0.80 35.28
C THR A 942 2.02 2.04 35.12
N PRO A 943 1.08 2.06 34.16
CA PRO A 943 0.13 3.16 34.01
C PRO A 943 -0.65 3.46 35.30
N GLU A 944 -1.02 2.43 36.07
CA GLU A 944 -1.75 2.56 37.32
C GLU A 944 -0.93 3.29 38.39
N ARG A 945 0.35 2.93 38.54
CA ARG A 945 1.28 3.62 39.46
C ARG A 945 1.49 5.08 39.06
N TYR A 946 1.54 5.35 37.75
CA TYR A 946 1.69 6.72 37.29
C TYR A 946 0.43 7.56 37.57
N VAL A 947 -0.77 6.98 37.37
CA VAL A 947 -2.05 7.60 37.75
C VAL A 947 -2.11 7.87 39.25
N GLU A 948 -1.67 6.94 40.09
CA GLU A 948 -1.60 7.13 41.55
C GLU A 948 -0.70 8.30 41.94
N LEU A 949 0.51 8.37 41.36
CA LEU A 949 1.47 9.45 41.58
C LEU A 949 0.87 10.81 41.16
N VAL A 950 0.31 10.90 39.96
CA VAL A 950 -0.32 12.13 39.45
C VAL A 950 -1.48 12.56 40.35
N THR A 951 -2.30 11.60 40.77
CA THR A 951 -3.45 11.85 41.65
C THR A 951 -3.02 12.34 43.03
N ASP A 952 -1.96 11.77 43.62
CA ASP A 952 -1.42 12.25 44.91
C ASP A 952 -0.87 13.69 44.79
N LEU A 953 -0.14 14.00 43.73
CA LEU A 953 0.34 15.36 43.45
C LEU A 953 -0.82 16.36 43.36
N GLN A 954 -1.85 16.04 42.57
CA GLN A 954 -3.05 16.88 42.42
C GLN A 954 -3.78 17.05 43.76
N LYS A 955 -3.96 15.99 44.56
CA LYS A 955 -4.57 16.05 45.89
C LYS A 955 -3.81 16.96 46.85
N ARG A 956 -2.48 17.02 46.71
CA ARG A 956 -1.61 17.93 47.49
C ARG A 956 -1.55 19.34 46.89
N GLY A 957 -2.33 19.65 45.85
CA GLY A 957 -2.40 20.99 45.26
C GLY A 957 -1.27 21.33 44.29
N ALA A 958 -0.55 20.33 43.77
CA ALA A 958 0.37 20.53 42.65
C ALA A 958 -0.41 20.91 41.38
N ALA A 959 0.05 21.94 40.66
CA ALA A 959 -0.55 22.39 39.40
C ALA A 959 -0.10 21.51 38.22
N VAL A 960 -0.34 20.20 38.28
CA VAL A 960 0.00 19.27 37.20
C VAL A 960 -0.91 19.55 36.00
N GLY A 961 -0.30 19.97 34.88
CA GLY A 961 -0.98 20.35 33.65
C GLY A 961 -0.88 19.33 32.52
N GLY A 962 -0.04 18.30 32.65
CA GLY A 962 0.10 17.24 31.64
C GLY A 962 0.94 16.06 32.11
N ILE A 963 0.85 14.95 31.37
CA ILE A 963 1.58 13.70 31.61
C ILE A 963 2.55 13.46 30.46
N GLY A 964 3.83 13.30 30.78
CA GLY A 964 4.89 12.91 29.85
C GLY A 964 5.16 11.42 29.93
N VAL A 965 5.17 10.76 28.77
CA VAL A 965 5.56 9.36 28.56
C VAL A 965 6.79 9.38 27.68
N GLN A 966 7.96 9.00 28.20
CA GLN A 966 9.22 9.17 27.47
C GLN A 966 9.19 8.42 26.13
N GLY A 967 8.77 7.15 26.08
CA GLY A 967 8.64 6.45 24.79
C GLY A 967 9.94 5.82 24.28
N HIS A 968 10.80 5.33 25.17
CA HIS A 968 12.01 4.59 24.79
C HIS A 968 11.69 3.15 24.41
N VAL A 969 11.29 2.95 23.16
CA VAL A 969 10.67 1.72 22.67
C VAL A 969 11.68 0.81 21.95
N THR A 970 11.45 -0.50 22.04
CA THR A 970 12.26 -1.54 21.33
C THR A 970 11.37 -2.56 20.60
N HIS A 971 10.25 -3.00 21.21
CA HIS A 971 9.34 -3.99 20.64
C HIS A 971 7.87 -3.57 20.81
N PRO A 972 7.42 -2.51 20.11
CA PRO A 972 6.07 -1.99 20.31
C PRO A 972 5.03 -3.00 19.87
N VAL A 973 4.01 -3.16 20.71
CA VAL A 973 2.73 -3.72 20.28
C VAL A 973 1.69 -2.62 20.46
N GLY A 974 1.00 -2.32 19.36
CA GLY A 974 0.15 -1.14 19.28
C GLY A 974 -0.96 -1.09 20.33
N ASP A 975 -1.59 -2.23 20.64
CA ASP A 975 -2.65 -2.31 21.64
C ASP A 975 -2.13 -2.16 23.08
N VAL A 976 -0.91 -2.62 23.40
CA VAL A 976 -0.25 -2.41 24.69
C VAL A 976 -0.02 -0.92 24.94
N ILE A 977 0.50 -0.21 23.94
CA ILE A 977 0.71 1.24 24.01
C ILE A 977 -0.64 1.94 24.16
N CYS A 978 -1.64 1.56 23.36
CA CYS A 978 -2.98 2.16 23.42
C CYS A 978 -3.64 1.96 24.80
N ASP A 979 -3.54 0.78 25.40
CA ASP A 979 -4.11 0.50 26.73
C ASP A 979 -3.43 1.32 27.83
N ALA A 980 -2.10 1.47 27.77
CA ALA A 980 -1.38 2.35 28.68
C ALA A 980 -1.86 3.80 28.54
N LEU A 981 -2.00 4.30 27.31
CA LEU A 981 -2.50 5.65 27.05
C LEU A 981 -3.96 5.84 27.50
N ASP A 982 -4.83 4.83 27.31
CA ASP A 982 -6.22 4.83 27.76
C ASP A 982 -6.30 4.94 29.30
N LYS A 983 -5.45 4.21 30.02
CA LYS A 983 -5.36 4.26 31.49
C LYS A 983 -4.86 5.61 31.99
N LEU A 984 -3.86 6.20 31.33
CA LEU A 984 -3.36 7.53 31.70
C LEU A 984 -4.40 8.63 31.41
N ALA A 985 -5.21 8.47 30.37
CA ALA A 985 -6.25 9.43 29.99
C ALA A 985 -7.34 9.61 31.06
N VAL A 986 -7.49 8.66 32.00
CA VAL A 986 -8.43 8.74 33.13
C VAL A 986 -8.17 9.95 34.03
N THR A 987 -6.94 10.45 34.08
CA THR A 987 -6.58 11.67 34.83
C THR A 987 -7.23 12.94 34.27
N GLY A 988 -7.72 12.89 33.02
CA GLY A 988 -8.25 14.06 32.31
C GLY A 988 -7.18 15.06 31.86
N LEU A 989 -5.90 14.76 32.06
CA LEU A 989 -4.78 15.57 31.62
C LEU A 989 -4.34 15.21 30.19
N PRO A 990 -3.81 16.16 29.41
CA PRO A 990 -3.21 15.86 28.12
C PRO A 990 -1.95 15.01 28.30
N VAL A 991 -1.82 13.98 27.46
CA VAL A 991 -0.64 13.10 27.40
C VAL A 991 0.27 13.56 26.27
N TRP A 992 1.58 13.52 26.50
CA TRP A 992 2.60 13.75 25.49
C TRP A 992 3.57 12.58 25.47
N ILE A 993 3.94 12.12 24.28
CA ILE A 993 5.14 11.30 24.14
C ILE A 993 6.32 12.27 24.10
N THR A 994 7.24 12.18 25.04
CA THR A 994 8.17 13.29 25.37
C THR A 994 9.61 13.05 24.95
N GLU A 995 10.01 11.81 24.75
CA GLU A 995 11.39 11.40 24.46
C GLU A 995 11.44 10.18 23.52
N LEU A 996 10.56 10.16 22.51
CA LEU A 996 10.37 9.01 21.63
C LEU A 996 11.67 8.65 20.91
N ASP A 997 12.11 7.41 21.08
CA ASP A 997 13.05 6.77 20.19
C ASP A 997 12.71 5.28 20.06
N VAL A 998 12.88 4.77 18.85
CA VAL A 998 12.56 3.37 18.53
C VAL A 998 13.83 2.72 18.01
N SER A 999 14.37 1.79 18.79
CA SER A 999 15.65 1.17 18.51
C SER A 999 15.50 -0.26 18.01
N ALA A 1000 16.01 -0.53 16.81
CA ALA A 1000 16.23 -1.90 16.32
C ALA A 1000 17.44 -1.93 15.39
N ALA A 1001 18.26 -2.97 15.51
CA ALA A 1001 19.46 -3.15 14.68
C ALA A 1001 19.10 -3.33 13.21
N ASP A 1002 18.07 -4.14 12.94
CA ASP A 1002 17.45 -4.25 11.62
C ASP A 1002 16.65 -2.98 11.31
N GLU A 1003 16.99 -2.34 10.20
CA GLU A 1003 16.45 -1.06 9.79
C GLU A 1003 14.98 -1.13 9.34
N ALA A 1004 14.58 -2.22 8.66
CA ALA A 1004 13.20 -2.39 8.24
C ALA A 1004 12.29 -2.60 9.45
N VAL A 1005 12.75 -3.40 10.42
CA VAL A 1005 12.09 -3.58 11.71
C VAL A 1005 11.97 -2.25 12.46
N ARG A 1006 13.06 -1.46 12.52
CA ARG A 1006 13.05 -0.12 13.14
C ARG A 1006 12.01 0.80 12.50
N ALA A 1007 11.95 0.83 11.18
CA ALA A 1007 11.03 1.67 10.42
C ALA A 1007 9.56 1.28 10.69
N ASP A 1008 9.29 -0.03 10.73
CA ASP A 1008 7.98 -0.60 11.02
C ASP A 1008 7.51 -0.30 12.45
N ASP A 1009 8.39 -0.50 13.42
CA ASP A 1009 8.11 -0.24 14.83
C ASP A 1009 7.87 1.27 15.07
N LEU A 1010 8.66 2.13 14.43
CA LEU A 1010 8.46 3.59 14.50
C LEU A 1010 7.10 4.01 13.93
N GLU A 1011 6.70 3.48 12.77
CA GLU A 1011 5.40 3.79 12.18
C GLU A 1011 4.24 3.40 13.10
N ILE A 1012 4.33 2.22 13.74
CA ILE A 1012 3.30 1.77 14.69
C ILE A 1012 3.18 2.75 15.85
N VAL A 1013 4.29 3.07 16.55
CA VAL A 1013 4.25 3.95 17.74
C VAL A 1013 3.73 5.34 17.37
N LEU A 1014 4.21 5.91 16.27
CA LEU A 1014 3.76 7.22 15.80
C LEU A 1014 2.25 7.22 15.49
N ARG A 1015 1.73 6.18 14.83
CA ARG A 1015 0.29 6.08 14.51
C ARG A 1015 -0.57 5.83 15.75
N GLU A 1016 -0.11 5.04 16.72
CA GLU A 1016 -0.82 4.85 17.99
C GLU A 1016 -0.97 6.17 18.73
N ALA A 1017 0.14 6.87 18.95
CA ALA A 1017 0.15 8.16 19.61
C ALA A 1017 -0.68 9.21 18.84
N PHE A 1018 -0.55 9.27 17.51
CA PHE A 1018 -1.32 10.19 16.70
C PHE A 1018 -2.81 9.88 16.71
N ALA A 1019 -3.23 8.61 16.69
CA ALA A 1019 -4.64 8.24 16.69
C ALA A 1019 -5.32 8.38 18.06
N HIS A 1020 -4.56 8.49 19.16
CA HIS A 1020 -5.11 8.50 20.51
C HIS A 1020 -5.64 9.89 20.94
N PRO A 1021 -6.91 10.03 21.37
CA PRO A 1021 -7.54 11.34 21.61
C PRO A 1021 -6.92 12.15 22.76
N ALA A 1022 -6.36 11.48 23.78
CA ALA A 1022 -5.70 12.15 24.91
C ALA A 1022 -4.25 12.58 24.61
N VAL A 1023 -3.64 12.07 23.54
CA VAL A 1023 -2.29 12.47 23.16
C VAL A 1023 -2.37 13.76 22.36
N GLU A 1024 -1.56 14.76 22.73
CA GLU A 1024 -1.59 16.08 22.10
C GLU A 1024 -0.27 16.46 21.42
N GLY A 1025 0.78 15.64 21.53
CA GLY A 1025 2.03 15.86 20.82
C GLY A 1025 3.06 14.77 21.05
N ILE A 1026 4.10 14.78 20.22
CA ILE A 1026 5.22 13.82 20.25
C ILE A 1026 6.54 14.60 20.19
N MET A 1027 7.53 14.19 20.97
CA MET A 1027 8.90 14.72 20.91
C MET A 1027 9.86 13.55 20.72
N LEU A 1028 10.72 13.59 19.70
CA LEU A 1028 11.74 12.58 19.47
C LEU A 1028 13.02 12.87 20.27
N TRP A 1029 13.63 11.85 20.89
CA TRP A 1029 14.87 12.01 21.66
C TRP A 1029 16.14 11.84 20.82
N GLY A 1030 16.20 12.69 19.78
CA GLY A 1030 17.23 12.67 18.76
C GLY A 1030 16.74 12.00 17.48
N PHE A 1031 17.41 12.30 16.37
CA PHE A 1031 17.02 11.81 15.04
C PHE A 1031 18.19 11.55 14.10
N MET A 1032 19.42 11.93 14.46
CA MET A 1032 20.59 11.83 13.59
C MET A 1032 21.67 10.92 14.21
N GLN A 1033 22.21 10.02 13.40
CA GLN A 1033 23.25 9.07 13.79
C GLN A 1033 24.48 9.81 14.31
N GLY A 1034 24.98 9.39 15.48
CA GLY A 1034 26.11 10.05 16.15
C GLY A 1034 25.74 11.34 16.91
N ASN A 1035 24.51 11.84 16.76
CA ASN A 1035 23.98 13.00 17.49
C ASN A 1035 22.76 12.64 18.35
N MET A 1036 22.69 11.39 18.83
CA MET A 1036 21.65 10.91 19.73
C MET A 1036 22.23 9.84 20.68
N TRP A 1037 21.56 9.63 21.81
CA TRP A 1037 22.06 8.78 22.89
C TRP A 1037 21.90 7.27 22.65
N ARG A 1038 20.83 6.83 21.97
CA ARG A 1038 20.59 5.43 21.61
C ARG A 1038 21.14 5.11 20.23
N SER A 1039 21.85 3.99 20.12
CA SER A 1039 22.25 3.44 18.83
C SER A 1039 21.03 2.90 18.08
N HIS A 1040 21.12 2.83 16.75
CA HIS A 1040 20.08 2.26 15.89
C HIS A 1040 18.66 2.82 16.13
N ALA A 1041 18.53 4.12 16.40
CA ALA A 1041 17.24 4.80 16.56
C ALA A 1041 17.12 6.09 15.72
N HIS A 1042 18.11 6.36 14.85
CA HIS A 1042 18.17 7.55 14.03
C HIS A 1042 17.22 7.45 12.83
N LEU A 1043 16.73 8.60 12.39
CA LEU A 1043 16.01 8.81 11.13
C LEU A 1043 16.97 9.20 10.00
N VAL A 1044 18.07 9.85 10.37
CA VAL A 1044 19.06 10.42 9.47
C VAL A 1044 20.43 9.83 9.80
N ASP A 1045 21.12 9.31 8.80
CA ASP A 1045 22.47 8.77 8.93
C ASP A 1045 23.50 9.89 9.15
N ALA A 1046 24.73 9.52 9.52
CA ALA A 1046 25.77 10.48 9.84
C ALA A 1046 26.19 11.33 8.62
N ASP A 1047 25.91 10.85 7.40
CA ASP A 1047 26.14 11.57 6.14
C ASP A 1047 24.98 12.52 5.75
N GLY A 1048 23.91 12.56 6.55
CA GLY A 1048 22.75 13.43 6.34
C GLY A 1048 21.63 12.81 5.49
N LYS A 1049 21.74 11.54 5.09
CA LYS A 1049 20.68 10.85 4.33
C LYS A 1049 19.60 10.28 5.23
N LEU A 1050 18.38 10.20 4.72
CA LEU A 1050 17.31 9.46 5.39
C LEU A 1050 17.56 7.97 5.26
N ASN A 1051 17.34 7.26 6.36
CA ASN A 1051 17.21 5.81 6.36
C ASN A 1051 15.71 5.43 6.25
N GLU A 1052 15.36 4.15 6.23
CA GLU A 1052 13.97 3.69 6.09
C GLU A 1052 13.05 4.29 7.16
N ALA A 1053 13.51 4.38 8.41
CA ALA A 1053 12.73 4.98 9.49
C ALA A 1053 12.51 6.49 9.25
N GLY A 1054 13.52 7.20 8.73
CA GLY A 1054 13.40 8.58 8.28
C GLY A 1054 12.41 8.77 7.14
N HIS A 1055 12.41 7.86 6.15
CA HIS A 1055 11.44 7.87 5.06
C HIS A 1055 10.02 7.63 5.56
N ARG A 1056 9.80 6.67 6.48
CA ARG A 1056 8.50 6.44 7.12
C ARG A 1056 8.01 7.68 7.87
N TYR A 1057 8.89 8.31 8.66
CA TYR A 1057 8.56 9.53 9.40
C TYR A 1057 8.13 10.67 8.48
N VAL A 1058 8.90 10.96 7.43
CA VAL A 1058 8.57 12.02 6.47
C VAL A 1058 7.28 11.69 5.71
N GLY A 1059 7.06 10.43 5.34
CA GLY A 1059 5.83 9.96 4.72
C GLY A 1059 4.60 10.19 5.60
N LEU A 1060 4.68 9.88 6.90
CA LEU A 1060 3.61 10.15 7.86
C LEU A 1060 3.34 11.66 8.01
N ARG A 1061 4.39 12.50 8.05
CA ARG A 1061 4.22 13.97 8.09
C ARG A 1061 3.43 14.47 6.87
N GLN A 1062 3.68 13.91 5.69
CA GLN A 1062 2.93 14.24 4.48
C GLN A 1062 1.50 13.69 4.52
N GLU A 1063 1.32 12.42 4.91
CA GLU A 1063 0.00 11.79 5.09
C GLU A 1063 -0.89 12.58 6.05
N TRP A 1064 -0.30 13.13 7.11
CA TRP A 1064 -0.99 13.90 8.15
C TRP A 1064 -1.13 15.39 7.83
N THR A 1065 -1.01 15.77 6.56
CA THR A 1065 -1.23 17.14 6.10
C THR A 1065 -2.36 17.18 5.07
N SER A 1066 -3.32 18.09 5.25
CA SER A 1066 -4.49 18.21 4.38
C SER A 1066 -4.31 19.22 3.26
N HIS A 1067 -4.72 18.81 2.06
CA HIS A 1067 -4.90 19.67 0.91
C HIS A 1067 -6.24 19.37 0.26
N ALA A 1068 -6.96 20.40 -0.17
CA ALA A 1068 -8.20 20.24 -0.93
C ALA A 1068 -8.22 21.23 -2.09
N ARG A 1069 -8.80 20.83 -3.22
CA ARG A 1069 -9.04 21.72 -4.36
C ARG A 1069 -10.34 21.32 -5.05
N GLY A 1070 -10.93 22.26 -5.78
CA GLY A 1070 -12.10 21.99 -6.58
C GLY A 1070 -12.75 23.29 -7.05
N GLN A 1071 -14.06 23.23 -7.27
CA GLN A 1071 -14.86 24.41 -7.56
C GLN A 1071 -15.87 24.65 -6.45
N VAL A 1072 -16.19 25.92 -6.21
CA VAL A 1072 -17.29 26.31 -5.32
C VAL A 1072 -18.61 25.86 -5.95
N ASP A 1073 -19.46 25.18 -5.19
CA ASP A 1073 -20.74 24.70 -5.70
C ASP A 1073 -21.72 25.83 -6.06
N GLY A 1074 -22.81 25.51 -6.76
CA GLY A 1074 -23.81 26.50 -7.19
C GLY A 1074 -24.53 27.21 -6.04
N SER A 1075 -24.37 26.75 -4.80
CA SER A 1075 -24.88 27.41 -3.59
C SER A 1075 -23.86 28.35 -2.94
N GLY A 1076 -22.63 28.41 -3.46
CA GLY A 1076 -21.54 29.22 -2.91
C GLY A 1076 -20.77 28.51 -1.80
N HIS A 1077 -20.77 27.17 -1.76
CA HIS A 1077 -20.08 26.40 -0.73
C HIS A 1077 -18.94 25.55 -1.30
N PHE A 1078 -17.88 25.37 -0.50
CA PHE A 1078 -16.86 24.36 -0.75
C PHE A 1078 -16.72 23.48 0.49
N LYS A 1079 -16.75 22.16 0.31
CA LYS A 1079 -16.74 21.18 1.40
C LYS A 1079 -15.51 20.29 1.29
N PHE A 1080 -14.83 20.07 2.40
CA PHE A 1080 -13.73 19.11 2.49
C PHE A 1080 -13.63 18.58 3.92
N ARG A 1081 -12.88 17.49 4.12
CA ARG A 1081 -12.53 16.99 5.45
C ARG A 1081 -11.04 17.14 5.63
N GLY A 1082 -10.62 17.85 6.67
CA GLY A 1082 -9.21 18.21 6.88
C GLY A 1082 -8.74 17.91 8.30
N PHE A 1083 -7.43 17.70 8.46
CA PHE A 1083 -6.77 17.60 9.76
C PHE A 1083 -6.92 18.89 10.56
N HIS A 1084 -6.93 18.79 11.88
CA HIS A 1084 -6.96 19.95 12.74
C HIS A 1084 -5.68 20.79 12.58
N GLY A 1085 -5.82 22.11 12.45
CA GLY A 1085 -4.70 23.03 12.23
C GLY A 1085 -5.08 24.28 11.46
N LYS A 1086 -4.06 25.03 11.02
CA LYS A 1086 -4.25 26.28 10.27
C LYS A 1086 -4.23 26.04 8.77
N TYR A 1087 -5.09 26.75 8.06
CA TYR A 1087 -5.28 26.63 6.63
C TYR A 1087 -5.20 27.98 5.94
N VAL A 1088 -4.77 27.95 4.68
CA VAL A 1088 -4.92 29.05 3.73
C VAL A 1088 -5.88 28.58 2.63
N VAL A 1089 -6.98 29.28 2.45
CA VAL A 1089 -7.82 29.17 1.24
C VAL A 1089 -7.32 30.17 0.20
N GLN A 1090 -7.30 29.75 -1.06
CA GLN A 1090 -6.94 30.52 -2.24
C GLN A 1090 -8.07 30.42 -3.26
N LEU A 1091 -8.55 31.57 -3.76
CA LEU A 1091 -9.60 31.67 -4.77
C LEU A 1091 -9.05 32.35 -6.02
N THR A 1092 -9.24 31.75 -7.19
CA THR A 1092 -8.87 32.37 -8.47
C THR A 1092 -10.11 32.96 -9.12
N THR A 1093 -10.24 34.29 -9.12
CA THR A 1093 -11.40 34.97 -9.71
C THR A 1093 -11.44 34.83 -11.24
N GLY A 1094 -12.60 35.12 -11.86
CA GLY A 1094 -12.74 35.12 -13.33
C GLY A 1094 -11.84 36.12 -14.07
N ALA A 1095 -11.19 37.05 -13.37
CA ALA A 1095 -10.18 37.97 -13.91
C ALA A 1095 -8.73 37.46 -13.74
N GLY A 1096 -8.54 36.26 -13.17
CA GLY A 1096 -7.21 35.68 -12.88
C GLY A 1096 -6.56 36.19 -11.58
N GLU A 1097 -7.22 37.07 -10.83
CA GLU A 1097 -6.72 37.57 -9.54
C GLU A 1097 -6.90 36.50 -8.44
N MET A 1098 -5.82 36.23 -7.69
CA MET A 1098 -5.80 35.27 -6.57
C MET A 1098 -6.04 35.99 -5.25
N LYS A 1099 -7.09 35.59 -4.53
CA LYS A 1099 -7.36 36.06 -3.16
C LYS A 1099 -7.10 34.95 -2.16
N HIS A 1100 -6.63 35.31 -0.96
CA HIS A 1100 -6.36 34.34 0.10
C HIS A 1100 -6.95 34.75 1.46
N GLN A 1101 -7.34 33.76 2.26
CA GLN A 1101 -7.78 33.97 3.64
C GLN A 1101 -7.28 32.81 4.49
N GLN A 1102 -6.89 33.10 5.73
CA GLN A 1102 -6.52 32.09 6.72
C GLN A 1102 -7.72 31.72 7.58
N PHE A 1103 -7.77 30.45 7.98
CA PHE A 1103 -8.75 29.95 8.95
C PHE A 1103 -8.20 28.74 9.70
N ASP A 1104 -8.77 28.49 10.87
CA ASP A 1104 -8.37 27.38 11.73
C ASP A 1104 -9.44 26.29 11.74
N VAL A 1105 -9.00 25.04 11.70
CA VAL A 1105 -9.85 23.86 11.90
C VAL A 1105 -9.52 23.27 13.27
N GLY A 1106 -10.37 23.53 14.25
CA GLY A 1106 -10.26 22.97 15.60
C GLY A 1106 -11.13 21.73 15.81
N LYS A 1107 -10.89 21.01 16.92
CA LYS A 1107 -11.69 19.85 17.37
C LYS A 1107 -13.19 20.20 17.45
N GLY A 1108 -14.08 19.25 17.14
CA GLY A 1108 -15.52 19.40 17.36
C GLY A 1108 -16.39 18.31 16.70
N ASP A 1109 -17.58 18.09 17.25
CA ASP A 1109 -18.44 16.93 16.93
C ASP A 1109 -19.24 17.07 15.62
N GLY A 1110 -19.29 18.28 15.05
CA GLY A 1110 -20.03 18.57 13.83
C GLY A 1110 -19.22 19.39 12.82
N PRO A 1111 -19.70 19.52 11.57
CA PRO A 1111 -18.99 20.26 10.53
C PRO A 1111 -18.69 21.69 10.96
N LEU A 1112 -17.46 22.15 10.71
CA LEU A 1112 -17.06 23.54 10.89
C LEU A 1112 -17.55 24.35 9.69
N VAL A 1113 -18.45 25.30 9.93
CA VAL A 1113 -19.01 26.16 8.88
C VAL A 1113 -18.43 27.56 9.02
N LEU A 1114 -17.76 28.05 7.98
CA LEU A 1114 -17.07 29.34 8.00
C LEU A 1114 -17.54 30.21 6.84
N ASP A 1115 -17.94 31.44 7.16
CA ASP A 1115 -18.19 32.48 6.16
C ASP A 1115 -16.85 33.11 5.74
N MET A 1116 -16.52 32.97 4.46
CA MET A 1116 -15.29 33.48 3.85
C MET A 1116 -15.62 34.77 3.09
N ASP A 1117 -14.96 35.86 3.45
CA ASP A 1117 -15.13 37.17 2.83
C ASP A 1117 -13.98 37.38 1.83
N LEU A 1118 -14.09 36.69 0.69
CA LEU A 1118 -13.08 36.65 -0.38
C LEU A 1118 -13.61 37.30 -1.66
#